data_AF-A0A4R6DTG7-F1
#
_entry.id   AF-A0A4R6DTG7-F1
#
_cell.length_a   1.000
_cell.length_b   1.000
_cell.length_c   1.000
_cell.angle_alpha   90.00
_cell.angle_beta   90.00
_cell.angle_gamma   90.00
#
_symmetry.space_group_name_H-M   'P 1'
#
loop_
_entity.id
_entity.type
_entity.pdbx_description
1 polymer ?
#
loop_
_entity_poly.entity_id
_entity_poly.type
_entity_poly.pdbx_seq_one_letter_code
_entity_poly.pdbx_strand_id
1 'polypeptide(L)'
;MLPPASESDPDLAFTGAFIKAQAPYYIYAVDYRENSSGVLALHVLCDVLNRAGQAAYLLNTRKTHPAFNVRLLSEEDLTRHASAGLAPIVIYPEVVSDNPLRAQAVVRWMLNRSGALTQKPVVLGEHDLVYYYSKDFVPSGQTAPRFLRPSALAPTYEPANIHGPRSGALLYLNRLRADEIDFTRLPADIRILDNKQPISLPELIQLFSRSEVLYSAERSGTCTHAMLAGCPVLYFRSRLLTEIPEVETYSAGCDWADTPGALERLKGTVAQVRWEWRRWVDAFAQQLPAFIEETQALAASRNSSGVITPEMRQAVLPSLKAATPVQASAARSRRPPKKRPAPPHPDQAIVEEALQLQAAGDVGTAFSLFQQLVNTDTPLPRPYLEIARIALSQGERAIALEFLELAQAREQPPAEAHLELARLHSAEQRHEAVLAVLSPLLRQPGEHFEALDLIRQTLGKLPALGPIPWARLLADLRRPLPREESVEEIGEEDTADEDAPPNGSLFPDSALAHRLLDGKRGIEVDPSAHNAFHIPDCLFVDKWVESRYTKEQMELSGEIQRIDILAAGNRLPLANGSLDYVLTSHVLEHFHDTIGTLKEWYRVVRDGGLIFTIFPHKERTFDKVRPRTTLAELEERHASGTLDASDRHHTVWITEDAVELVRHLGWKLIEVMDVDDKVGNGFTFVIQVEKARAA
;
A
#
# COMPACT_ATOMS: atom_id res chain seq x y z
N MET A 1 25.89 44.81 27.19
CA MET A 1 24.58 45.48 27.22
C MET A 1 23.89 45.21 25.89
N LEU A 2 23.04 44.19 25.88
CA LEU A 2 22.11 43.87 24.79
C LEU A 2 20.71 44.32 25.25
N PRO A 3 19.86 44.84 24.35
CA PRO A 3 18.54 45.34 24.72
C PRO A 3 17.57 44.19 25.04
N PRO A 4 16.52 44.44 25.84
CA PRO A 4 15.59 43.41 26.32
C PRO A 4 14.62 42.97 25.22
N ALA A 5 14.23 41.71 25.28
CA ALA A 5 13.22 41.08 24.43
C ALA A 5 11.87 41.79 24.62
N SER A 6 11.26 42.28 23.54
CA SER A 6 9.90 42.80 23.54
C SER A 6 8.91 41.63 23.45
N GLU A 7 8.05 41.55 24.47
CA GLU A 7 6.81 40.77 24.46
C GLU A 7 5.98 41.09 23.22
N SER A 8 5.58 40.06 22.47
CA SER A 8 4.53 40.15 21.46
C SER A 8 3.47 39.10 21.75
N ASP A 9 2.47 39.56 22.49
CA ASP A 9 1.03 39.36 22.28
C ASP A 9 0.52 37.98 21.80
N PRO A 10 -0.13 37.17 22.67
CA PRO A 10 -0.73 35.89 22.29
C PRO A 10 -2.18 35.99 21.80
N ASP A 11 -2.71 37.18 21.52
CA ASP A 11 -4.06 37.35 20.94
C ASP A 11 -4.07 37.25 19.41
N LEU A 12 -3.70 36.08 18.88
CA LEU A 12 -4.12 35.67 17.55
C LEU A 12 -5.52 35.06 17.67
N ALA A 13 -6.53 35.93 17.57
CA ALA A 13 -7.91 35.60 17.37
C ALA A 13 -8.07 34.59 16.21
N PHE A 14 -8.10 33.28 16.55
CA PHE A 14 -8.63 32.25 15.67
C PHE A 14 -10.15 32.39 15.68
N THR A 15 -10.61 33.34 14.88
CA THR A 15 -11.96 33.35 14.34
C THR A 15 -12.27 31.96 13.80
N GLY A 16 -13.38 31.38 14.27
CA GLY A 16 -13.88 30.09 13.82
C GLY A 16 -14.05 30.07 12.30
N ALA A 17 -13.06 29.53 11.60
CA ALA A 17 -13.23 29.05 10.25
C ALA A 17 -14.11 27.80 10.37
N PHE A 18 -15.42 27.99 10.15
CA PHE A 18 -16.33 26.92 9.78
C PHE A 18 -15.60 25.94 8.87
N ILE A 19 -15.49 24.65 9.24
CA ILE A 19 -15.02 23.62 8.30
C ILE A 19 -15.95 23.69 7.10
N LYS A 20 -15.45 24.24 6.00
CA LYS A 20 -16.21 24.32 4.75
C LYS A 20 -16.43 22.87 4.32
N ALA A 21 -17.68 22.41 4.35
CA ALA A 21 -18.03 21.10 3.86
C ALA A 21 -17.50 20.98 2.41
N GLN A 22 -16.62 20.01 2.16
CA GLN A 22 -15.97 19.84 0.85
C GLN A 22 -16.92 19.12 -0.11
N ALA A 23 -16.91 19.55 -1.36
CA ALA A 23 -17.71 18.94 -2.41
C ALA A 23 -17.22 17.51 -2.71
N PRO A 24 -18.10 16.50 -2.77
CA PRO A 24 -17.70 15.15 -3.13
C PRO A 24 -17.35 15.06 -4.63
N TYR A 25 -16.42 14.17 -4.98
CA TYR A 25 -16.07 13.88 -6.37
C TYR A 25 -16.87 12.69 -6.90
N TYR A 26 -17.58 12.86 -8.01
CA TYR A 26 -18.20 11.75 -8.75
C TYR A 26 -17.45 11.55 -10.07
N ILE A 27 -16.78 10.43 -10.21
CA ILE A 27 -15.92 10.11 -11.34
C ILE A 27 -16.64 9.14 -12.24
N TYR A 28 -16.92 9.57 -13.47
CA TYR A 28 -17.59 8.73 -14.47
C TYR A 28 -16.59 7.71 -15.03
N ALA A 29 -16.74 6.45 -14.65
CA ALA A 29 -15.87 5.37 -15.07
C ALA A 29 -16.68 4.16 -15.55
N VAL A 30 -16.00 3.18 -16.13
CA VAL A 30 -16.56 1.85 -16.39
C VAL A 30 -15.85 0.82 -15.50
N ASP A 31 -16.34 -0.41 -15.52
CA ASP A 31 -15.71 -1.56 -14.85
C ASP A 31 -14.21 -1.61 -15.09
N TYR A 32 -13.48 -1.87 -14.01
CA TYR A 32 -12.03 -2.03 -14.02
C TYR A 32 -11.60 -3.07 -15.06
N ARG A 33 -10.64 -2.68 -15.89
CA ARG A 33 -9.99 -3.53 -16.89
C ARG A 33 -8.52 -3.18 -16.96
N GLU A 34 -7.68 -4.17 -16.71
CA GLU A 34 -6.22 -4.01 -16.72
C GLU A 34 -5.68 -3.61 -18.10
N ASN A 35 -6.35 -4.00 -19.18
CA ASN A 35 -5.97 -3.69 -20.56
C ASN A 35 -6.47 -2.33 -21.09
N SER A 36 -6.99 -1.46 -20.21
CA SER A 36 -7.44 -0.11 -20.59
C SER A 36 -6.78 0.95 -19.72
N SER A 37 -5.79 1.66 -20.29
CA SER A 37 -5.04 2.70 -19.59
C SER A 37 -5.92 3.86 -19.11
N GLY A 38 -6.97 4.21 -19.86
CA GLY A 38 -7.92 5.25 -19.45
C GLY A 38 -8.79 4.83 -18.25
N VAL A 39 -9.30 3.59 -18.26
CA VAL A 39 -10.06 3.06 -17.12
C VAL A 39 -9.19 2.94 -15.89
N LEU A 40 -7.96 2.44 -16.05
CA LEU A 40 -6.97 2.38 -14.98
C LEU A 40 -6.73 3.78 -14.39
N ALA A 41 -6.52 4.81 -15.22
CA ALA A 41 -6.31 6.18 -14.75
C ALA A 41 -7.50 6.72 -13.94
N LEU A 42 -8.74 6.46 -14.34
CA LEU A 42 -9.95 6.87 -13.61
C LEU A 42 -10.06 6.22 -12.22
N HIS A 43 -9.80 4.91 -12.15
CA HIS A 43 -9.83 4.19 -10.89
C HIS A 43 -8.71 4.63 -9.95
N VAL A 44 -7.53 4.89 -10.50
CA VAL A 44 -6.38 5.38 -9.73
C VAL A 44 -6.61 6.80 -9.25
N LEU A 45 -7.24 7.66 -10.06
CA LEU A 45 -7.62 9.00 -9.60
C LEU A 45 -8.59 8.95 -8.41
N CYS A 46 -9.56 8.03 -8.43
CA CYS A 46 -10.44 7.81 -7.30
C CYS A 46 -9.67 7.36 -6.04
N ASP A 47 -8.76 6.39 -6.18
CA ASP A 47 -7.90 5.90 -5.11
C ASP A 47 -7.05 7.02 -4.49
N VAL A 48 -6.33 7.79 -5.30
CA VAL A 48 -5.43 8.84 -4.80
C VAL A 48 -6.19 10.02 -4.18
N LEU A 49 -7.40 10.35 -4.68
CA LEU A 49 -8.27 11.35 -4.05
C LEU A 49 -8.77 10.87 -2.68
N ASN A 50 -9.24 9.61 -2.58
CA ASN A 50 -9.67 9.03 -1.32
C ASN A 50 -8.52 8.94 -0.31
N ARG A 51 -7.32 8.55 -0.75
CA ARG A 51 -6.10 8.56 0.10
C ARG A 51 -5.68 9.95 0.53
N ALA A 52 -6.01 10.98 -0.26
CA ALA A 52 -5.82 12.39 0.10
C ALA A 52 -6.94 12.96 0.99
N GLY A 53 -7.84 12.12 1.50
CA GLY A 53 -8.94 12.51 2.40
C GLY A 53 -10.14 13.15 1.69
N GLN A 54 -10.20 13.13 0.36
CA GLN A 54 -11.36 13.62 -0.39
C GLN A 54 -12.44 12.54 -0.48
N ALA A 55 -13.72 12.94 -0.49
CA ALA A 55 -14.83 12.00 -0.70
C ALA A 55 -15.02 11.73 -2.20
N ALA A 56 -14.32 10.74 -2.76
CA ALA A 56 -14.37 10.40 -4.18
C ALA A 56 -15.06 9.06 -4.46
N TYR A 57 -15.95 9.05 -5.43
CA TYR A 57 -16.80 7.91 -5.80
C TYR A 57 -16.72 7.64 -7.29
N LEU A 58 -16.68 6.37 -7.68
CA LEU A 58 -16.91 5.96 -9.06
C LEU A 58 -18.41 5.83 -9.34
N LEU A 59 -18.79 6.26 -10.53
CA LEU A 59 -20.13 6.12 -11.09
C LEU A 59 -20.04 5.31 -12.39
N ASN A 60 -21.07 4.50 -12.68
CA ASN A 60 -21.14 3.57 -13.82
C ASN A 60 -20.11 2.41 -13.76
N THR A 61 -19.72 2.03 -12.55
CA THR A 61 -18.75 0.97 -12.25
C THR A 61 -19.37 -0.08 -11.32
N ARG A 62 -19.15 -1.36 -11.60
CA ARG A 62 -19.49 -2.54 -10.78
C ARG A 62 -18.25 -3.25 -10.26
N LYS A 63 -17.20 -3.30 -11.09
CA LYS A 63 -15.95 -4.01 -10.79
C LYS A 63 -14.84 -3.02 -10.55
N THR A 64 -14.14 -3.16 -9.43
CA THR A 64 -12.94 -2.39 -9.07
C THR A 64 -11.76 -3.34 -8.89
N HIS A 65 -10.55 -2.80 -8.83
CA HIS A 65 -9.38 -3.57 -8.44
C HIS A 65 -9.28 -3.60 -6.91
N PRO A 66 -9.07 -4.76 -6.27
CA PRO A 66 -9.10 -4.88 -4.80
C PRO A 66 -8.05 -4.04 -4.07
N ALA A 67 -6.91 -3.75 -4.73
CA ALA A 67 -5.85 -2.93 -4.14
C ALA A 67 -6.14 -1.41 -4.13
N PHE A 68 -7.23 -0.96 -4.75
CA PHE A 68 -7.56 0.47 -4.83
C PHE A 68 -8.63 0.85 -3.80
N ASN A 69 -8.42 1.97 -3.10
CA ASN A 69 -9.37 2.62 -2.20
C ASN A 69 -10.44 3.35 -3.02
N VAL A 70 -11.32 2.57 -3.61
CA VAL A 70 -12.39 3.05 -4.48
C VAL A 70 -13.73 2.84 -3.81
N ARG A 71 -14.54 3.90 -3.74
CA ARG A 71 -15.93 3.84 -3.30
C ARG A 71 -16.84 3.89 -4.52
N LEU A 72 -17.86 3.05 -4.57
CA LEU A 72 -18.92 3.17 -5.58
C LEU A 72 -19.98 4.12 -5.04
N LEU A 73 -20.46 5.04 -5.87
CA LEU A 73 -21.54 5.95 -5.46
C LEU A 73 -22.83 5.14 -5.21
N SER A 74 -23.52 5.41 -4.11
CA SER A 74 -24.83 4.82 -3.79
C SER A 74 -25.97 5.86 -3.75
N GLU A 75 -27.22 5.40 -3.70
CA GLU A 75 -28.38 6.28 -3.50
C GLU A 75 -28.37 6.94 -2.11
N GLU A 76 -27.78 6.27 -1.12
CA GLU A 76 -27.60 6.80 0.23
C GLU A 76 -26.61 7.96 0.23
N ASP A 77 -25.47 7.79 -0.45
CA ASP A 77 -24.47 8.86 -0.61
C ASP A 77 -25.07 10.09 -1.30
N LEU A 78 -25.85 9.89 -2.38
CA LEU A 78 -26.58 10.97 -3.03
C LEU A 78 -27.52 11.70 -2.07
N THR A 79 -28.22 10.95 -1.22
CA THR A 79 -29.16 11.53 -0.26
C THR A 79 -28.41 12.32 0.80
N ARG A 80 -27.31 11.77 1.34
CA ARG A 80 -26.45 12.41 2.32
C ARG A 80 -25.82 13.69 1.79
N HIS A 81 -25.28 13.68 0.57
CA HIS A 81 -24.69 14.87 -0.05
C HIS A 81 -25.76 15.93 -0.37
N ALA A 82 -26.96 15.51 -0.79
CA ALA A 82 -28.08 16.43 -1.01
C ALA A 82 -28.55 17.09 0.30
N SER A 83 -28.70 16.33 1.39
CA SER A 83 -29.09 16.87 2.70
C SER A 83 -28.04 17.81 3.30
N ALA A 84 -26.77 17.60 2.95
CA ALA A 84 -25.66 18.47 3.35
C ALA A 84 -25.53 19.73 2.47
N GLY A 85 -26.39 19.91 1.44
CA GLY A 85 -26.31 21.04 0.51
C GLY A 85 -25.02 21.05 -0.32
N LEU A 86 -24.39 19.89 -0.52
CA LEU A 86 -23.12 19.77 -1.22
C LEU A 86 -23.32 19.56 -2.72
N ALA A 87 -22.82 20.49 -3.52
CA ALA A 87 -22.74 20.33 -4.97
C ALA A 87 -21.53 19.45 -5.34
N PRO A 88 -21.72 18.28 -5.96
CA PRO A 88 -20.61 17.39 -6.33
C PRO A 88 -19.77 17.96 -7.48
N ILE A 89 -18.48 17.68 -7.45
CA ILE A 89 -17.56 17.85 -8.58
C ILE A 89 -17.65 16.60 -9.44
N VAL A 90 -18.07 16.73 -10.69
CA VAL A 90 -18.19 15.58 -11.60
C VAL A 90 -17.02 15.55 -12.57
N ILE A 91 -16.30 14.43 -12.60
CA ILE A 91 -15.18 14.19 -13.51
C ILE A 91 -15.65 13.30 -14.67
N TYR A 92 -15.55 13.81 -15.89
CA TYR A 92 -15.83 13.06 -17.11
C TYR A 92 -14.55 12.80 -17.92
N PRO A 93 -14.31 11.56 -18.37
CA PRO A 93 -13.31 11.28 -19.40
C PRO A 93 -13.79 11.78 -20.78
N GLU A 94 -12.88 11.91 -21.74
CA GLU A 94 -13.16 12.45 -23.08
C GLU A 94 -14.15 11.62 -23.92
N VAL A 95 -14.36 10.36 -23.55
CA VAL A 95 -15.38 9.49 -24.18
C VAL A 95 -16.81 9.89 -23.81
N VAL A 96 -16.98 10.76 -22.81
CA VAL A 96 -18.27 11.36 -22.43
C VAL A 96 -18.30 12.80 -22.92
N SER A 97 -18.90 13.01 -24.10
CA SER A 97 -18.87 14.30 -24.79
C SER A 97 -19.64 15.41 -24.06
N ASP A 98 -20.77 15.09 -23.44
CA ASP A 98 -21.69 16.07 -22.81
C ASP A 98 -21.60 16.06 -21.28
N ASN A 99 -22.44 16.84 -20.59
CA ASN A 99 -22.61 16.79 -19.13
C ASN A 99 -23.89 16.01 -18.78
N PRO A 100 -23.88 14.66 -18.87
CA PRO A 100 -25.09 13.85 -18.70
C PRO A 100 -25.73 13.98 -17.32
N LEU A 101 -24.93 14.23 -16.26
CA LEU A 101 -25.44 14.42 -14.91
C LEU A 101 -25.90 15.86 -14.63
N ARG A 102 -25.79 16.77 -15.61
CA ARG A 102 -26.15 18.20 -15.47
C ARG A 102 -25.50 18.85 -14.24
N ALA A 103 -24.27 18.44 -13.94
CA ALA A 103 -23.52 18.93 -12.80
C ALA A 103 -23.10 20.40 -13.00
N GLN A 104 -23.08 21.17 -11.91
CA GLN A 104 -22.67 22.57 -11.96
C GLN A 104 -21.15 22.76 -11.89
N ALA A 105 -20.44 21.82 -11.27
CA ALA A 105 -18.98 21.79 -11.21
C ALA A 105 -18.47 20.58 -12.00
N VAL A 106 -17.89 20.84 -13.16
CA VAL A 106 -17.47 19.81 -14.11
C VAL A 106 -15.97 19.89 -14.36
N VAL A 107 -15.33 18.73 -14.28
CA VAL A 107 -13.95 18.51 -14.69
C VAL A 107 -13.96 17.60 -15.93
N ARG A 108 -13.34 18.07 -17.01
CA ARG A 108 -13.08 17.31 -18.23
C ARG A 108 -11.67 16.79 -18.18
N TRP A 109 -11.52 15.50 -17.89
CA TRP A 109 -10.21 14.87 -17.84
C TRP A 109 -9.90 14.17 -19.16
N MET A 110 -9.06 14.80 -19.97
CA MET A 110 -8.70 14.36 -21.29
C MET A 110 -7.67 13.23 -21.19
N LEU A 111 -8.12 11.98 -21.35
CA LEU A 111 -7.28 10.78 -21.38
C LEU A 111 -6.90 10.39 -22.82
N ASN A 112 -7.39 11.14 -23.81
CA ASN A 112 -7.01 11.10 -25.21
C ASN A 112 -7.37 12.41 -25.93
N ARG A 113 -7.01 12.55 -27.21
CA ARG A 113 -7.47 13.63 -28.08
C ARG A 113 -8.99 13.58 -28.24
N SER A 114 -9.60 14.77 -28.22
CA SER A 114 -11.05 14.95 -28.38
C SER A 114 -11.56 14.26 -29.66
N GLY A 115 -12.58 13.40 -29.53
CA GLY A 115 -13.19 12.68 -30.65
C GLY A 115 -12.37 11.52 -31.23
N ALA A 116 -11.17 11.21 -30.72
CA ALA A 116 -10.34 10.15 -31.28
C ALA A 116 -10.99 8.75 -31.21
N LEU A 117 -11.76 8.48 -30.15
CA LEU A 117 -12.44 7.20 -29.93
C LEU A 117 -13.93 7.23 -30.32
N THR A 118 -14.60 8.35 -30.08
CA THR A 118 -16.05 8.48 -30.26
C THR A 118 -16.44 9.06 -31.63
N GLN A 119 -15.48 9.59 -32.39
CA GLN A 119 -15.70 10.41 -33.59
C GLN A 119 -16.56 11.66 -33.34
N LYS A 120 -16.77 12.02 -32.08
CA LYS A 120 -17.53 13.20 -31.66
C LYS A 120 -16.65 14.04 -30.72
N PRO A 121 -16.45 15.33 -31.01
CA PRO A 121 -15.67 16.19 -30.13
C PRO A 121 -16.36 16.31 -28.75
N VAL A 122 -15.55 16.49 -27.71
CA VAL A 122 -16.03 16.86 -26.37
C VAL A 122 -16.64 18.26 -26.42
N VAL A 123 -17.83 18.41 -25.85
CA VAL A 123 -18.51 19.69 -25.72
C VAL A 123 -18.19 20.29 -24.35
N LEU A 124 -17.45 21.38 -24.34
CA LEU A 124 -17.04 22.06 -23.11
C LEU A 124 -18.12 23.04 -22.67
N GLY A 125 -18.50 22.98 -21.39
CA GLY A 125 -19.27 24.04 -20.75
C GLY A 125 -18.41 25.31 -20.55
N GLU A 126 -19.08 26.45 -20.42
CA GLU A 126 -18.43 27.77 -20.22
C GLU A 126 -17.46 27.80 -19.03
N HIS A 127 -17.67 26.91 -18.05
CA HIS A 127 -16.94 26.90 -16.78
C HIS A 127 -16.31 25.54 -16.47
N ASP A 128 -16.27 24.63 -17.45
CA ASP A 128 -15.65 23.32 -17.27
C ASP A 128 -14.14 23.50 -17.04
N LEU A 129 -13.59 22.86 -16.00
CA LEU A 129 -12.15 22.76 -15.83
C LEU A 129 -11.62 21.64 -16.72
N VAL A 130 -10.64 21.93 -17.56
CA VAL A 130 -10.04 20.94 -18.46
C VAL A 130 -8.65 20.56 -17.96
N TYR A 131 -8.46 19.27 -17.71
CA TYR A 131 -7.21 18.67 -17.30
C TYR A 131 -6.76 17.64 -18.34
N TYR A 132 -5.47 17.55 -18.59
CA TYR A 132 -4.89 16.62 -19.56
C TYR A 132 -4.04 15.56 -18.86
N TYR A 133 -4.17 14.31 -19.32
CA TYR A 133 -3.27 13.24 -18.89
C TYR A 133 -1.92 13.30 -19.61
N SER A 134 -1.89 13.71 -20.88
CA SER A 134 -0.67 13.81 -21.69
C SER A 134 -0.60 15.13 -22.45
N LYS A 135 0.62 15.59 -22.76
CA LYS A 135 0.84 16.76 -23.63
C LYS A 135 0.28 16.54 -25.03
N ASP A 136 0.31 15.31 -25.52
CA ASP A 136 -0.22 14.90 -26.81
C ASP A 136 -1.72 15.15 -27.01
N PHE A 137 -2.45 15.29 -25.91
CA PHE A 137 -3.90 15.46 -25.92
C PHE A 137 -4.30 16.93 -25.93
N VAL A 138 -3.33 17.83 -25.73
CA VAL A 138 -3.53 19.28 -25.72
C VAL A 138 -3.75 19.75 -27.16
N PRO A 139 -4.87 20.45 -27.45
CA PRO A 139 -5.09 21.08 -28.75
C PRO A 139 -4.00 22.10 -29.10
N SER A 140 -3.64 22.18 -30.38
CA SER A 140 -2.70 23.18 -30.88
C SER A 140 -3.17 24.60 -30.55
N GLY A 141 -2.28 25.41 -30.00
CA GLY A 141 -2.55 26.80 -29.66
C GLY A 141 -3.10 27.03 -28.25
N GLN A 142 -3.37 25.98 -27.46
CA GLN A 142 -3.76 26.17 -26.06
C GLN A 142 -2.58 26.65 -25.21
N THR A 143 -2.79 27.73 -24.45
CA THR A 143 -1.81 28.29 -23.52
C THR A 143 -2.04 27.76 -22.10
N ALA A 144 -0.95 27.48 -21.37
CA ALA A 144 -0.94 27.00 -19.98
C ALA A 144 -1.92 25.82 -19.68
N PRO A 145 -1.79 24.67 -20.36
CA PRO A 145 -2.63 23.50 -20.10
C PRO A 145 -2.42 22.96 -18.68
N ARG A 146 -3.52 22.57 -18.01
CA ARG A 146 -3.48 21.90 -16.71
C ARG A 146 -3.23 20.40 -16.89
N PHE A 147 -2.41 19.83 -16.03
CA PHE A 147 -2.08 18.41 -16.09
C PHE A 147 -2.43 17.70 -14.78
N LEU A 148 -3.06 16.54 -14.90
CA LEU A 148 -3.33 15.64 -13.79
C LEU A 148 -3.02 14.23 -14.26
N ARG A 149 -1.98 13.64 -13.67
CA ARG A 149 -1.34 12.46 -14.25
C ARG A 149 -0.87 11.46 -13.19
N PRO A 150 -1.80 10.81 -12.48
CA PRO A 150 -1.46 9.79 -11.49
C PRO A 150 -0.83 8.57 -12.17
N SER A 151 0.14 7.93 -11.52
CA SER A 151 0.75 6.69 -12.03
C SER A 151 0.49 5.51 -11.10
N ALA A 152 -0.33 4.57 -11.57
CA ALA A 152 -0.62 3.30 -10.87
C ALA A 152 0.55 2.32 -10.90
N LEU A 153 1.53 2.55 -11.78
CA LEU A 153 2.51 1.55 -12.18
C LEU A 153 3.90 1.86 -11.65
N ALA A 154 4.02 2.84 -10.75
CA ALA A 154 5.30 3.36 -10.33
C ALA A 154 6.29 2.33 -9.76
N PRO A 155 5.84 1.34 -8.96
CA PRO A 155 6.70 0.29 -8.46
C PRO A 155 7.14 -0.74 -9.52
N THR A 156 6.41 -0.87 -10.63
CA THR A 156 6.54 -1.99 -11.58
C THR A 156 7.76 -1.87 -12.49
N TYR A 157 8.28 -0.66 -12.69
CA TYR A 157 9.34 -0.35 -13.66
C TYR A 157 10.70 -0.02 -13.01
N GLU A 158 10.88 -0.31 -11.71
CA GLU A 158 12.14 -0.09 -10.97
C GLU A 158 13.28 -1.06 -11.40
N PRO A 159 14.56 -0.70 -11.18
CA PRO A 159 15.72 -1.19 -11.95
C PRO A 159 16.02 -2.70 -11.89
N ALA A 160 15.48 -3.43 -10.92
CA ALA A 160 15.83 -4.84 -10.69
C ALA A 160 15.37 -5.80 -11.81
N ASN A 161 14.51 -5.36 -12.73
CA ASN A 161 13.81 -6.26 -13.67
C ASN A 161 14.32 -6.26 -15.12
N ILE A 162 15.37 -5.50 -15.47
CA ILE A 162 15.69 -5.25 -16.89
C ILE A 162 17.19 -5.25 -17.17
N HIS A 163 17.80 -6.43 -17.07
CA HIS A 163 19.15 -6.68 -17.56
C HIS A 163 19.21 -8.07 -18.21
N GLY A 164 19.75 -8.15 -19.43
CA GLY A 164 19.88 -9.40 -20.17
C GLY A 164 19.87 -9.17 -21.70
N PRO A 165 20.36 -10.15 -22.48
CA PRO A 165 20.26 -10.11 -23.93
C PRO A 165 18.78 -10.04 -24.34
N ARG A 166 18.47 -9.15 -25.29
CA ARG A 166 17.13 -9.00 -25.87
C ARG A 166 17.08 -9.72 -27.20
N SER A 167 15.98 -10.41 -27.47
CA SER A 167 15.77 -11.16 -28.71
C SER A 167 14.31 -11.20 -29.10
N GLY A 168 14.05 -11.25 -30.40
CA GLY A 168 12.71 -11.43 -30.94
C GLY A 168 11.95 -10.12 -31.12
N ALA A 169 11.06 -10.13 -32.10
CA ALA A 169 10.21 -9.00 -32.46
C ALA A 169 8.75 -9.27 -32.11
N LEU A 170 8.06 -8.22 -31.68
CA LEU A 170 6.65 -8.25 -31.35
C LEU A 170 5.86 -7.34 -32.30
N LEU A 171 4.61 -7.66 -32.59
CA LEU A 171 3.65 -6.78 -33.27
C LEU A 171 2.44 -6.56 -32.37
N TYR A 172 2.15 -5.32 -31.98
CA TYR A 172 0.87 -4.98 -31.38
C TYR A 172 -0.19 -4.75 -32.46
N LEU A 173 -1.27 -5.52 -32.41
CA LEU A 173 -2.37 -5.44 -33.38
C LEU A 173 -3.71 -5.66 -32.66
N ASN A 174 -4.59 -4.65 -32.67
CA ASN A 174 -5.84 -4.72 -31.92
C ASN A 174 -7.06 -4.20 -32.71
N ARG A 175 -6.97 -3.02 -33.33
CA ARG A 175 -8.08 -2.37 -34.05
C ARG A 175 -7.90 -2.41 -35.57
N LEU A 176 -6.70 -2.67 -36.05
CA LEU A 176 -6.45 -2.95 -37.47
C LEU A 176 -6.62 -4.44 -37.74
N ARG A 177 -7.07 -4.77 -38.95
CA ARG A 177 -7.11 -6.15 -39.43
C ARG A 177 -5.71 -6.56 -39.92
N ALA A 178 -5.41 -7.86 -39.86
CA ALA A 178 -4.12 -8.37 -40.29
C ALA A 178 -3.83 -8.10 -41.78
N ASP A 179 -4.85 -8.10 -42.65
CA ASP A 179 -4.70 -7.77 -44.08
C ASP A 179 -4.42 -6.28 -44.35
N GLU A 180 -4.56 -5.41 -43.34
CA GLU A 180 -4.15 -4.01 -43.41
C GLU A 180 -2.65 -3.82 -43.09
N ILE A 181 -1.92 -4.89 -42.73
CA ILE A 181 -0.51 -4.87 -42.35
C ILE A 181 0.35 -5.52 -43.44
N ASP A 182 1.38 -4.81 -43.87
CA ASP A 182 2.40 -5.36 -44.77
C ASP A 182 3.44 -6.16 -43.98
N PHE A 183 3.17 -7.44 -43.77
CA PHE A 183 4.07 -8.37 -43.07
C PHE A 183 5.42 -8.58 -43.77
N THR A 184 5.56 -8.22 -45.06
CA THR A 184 6.83 -8.36 -45.78
C THR A 184 7.91 -7.39 -45.26
N ARG A 185 7.49 -6.34 -44.54
CA ARG A 185 8.36 -5.35 -43.91
C ARG A 185 8.67 -5.66 -42.45
N LEU A 186 8.19 -6.80 -41.94
CA LEU A 186 8.37 -7.25 -40.56
C LEU A 186 9.26 -8.50 -40.51
N PRO A 187 9.92 -8.78 -39.37
CA PRO A 187 10.62 -10.04 -39.15
C PRO A 187 9.70 -11.25 -39.36
N ALA A 188 10.22 -12.32 -39.97
CA ALA A 188 9.44 -13.49 -40.34
C ALA A 188 8.90 -14.29 -39.13
N ASP A 189 9.57 -14.18 -37.98
CA ASP A 189 9.25 -14.84 -36.71
C ASP A 189 8.53 -13.93 -35.70
N ILE A 190 7.94 -12.82 -36.18
CA ILE A 190 7.28 -11.83 -35.33
C ILE A 190 6.11 -12.43 -34.54
N ARG A 191 6.08 -12.17 -33.23
CA ARG A 191 4.97 -12.59 -32.37
C ARG A 191 3.90 -11.50 -32.29
N ILE A 192 2.65 -11.85 -32.61
CA ILE A 192 1.51 -10.93 -32.54
C ILE A 192 0.96 -10.86 -31.11
N LEU A 193 0.78 -9.64 -30.62
CA LEU A 193 0.07 -9.31 -29.40
C LEU A 193 -1.30 -8.73 -29.77
N ASP A 194 -2.36 -9.47 -29.52
CA ASP A 194 -3.74 -9.02 -29.70
C ASP A 194 -4.54 -9.11 -28.39
N ASN A 195 -5.66 -8.39 -28.32
CA ASN A 195 -6.51 -8.39 -27.13
C ASN A 195 -7.49 -9.57 -27.06
N LYS A 196 -7.50 -10.49 -28.05
CA LYS A 196 -8.34 -11.70 -27.99
C LYS A 196 -7.76 -12.71 -27.01
N GLN A 197 -6.45 -12.70 -26.83
CA GLN A 197 -5.73 -13.47 -25.81
C GLN A 197 -4.95 -12.51 -24.89
N PRO A 198 -5.65 -11.82 -23.97
CA PRO A 198 -5.02 -10.84 -23.10
C PRO A 198 -3.99 -11.53 -22.18
N ILE A 199 -2.78 -10.97 -22.16
CA ILE A 199 -1.70 -11.31 -21.24
C ILE A 199 -1.75 -10.32 -20.09
N SER A 200 -1.46 -10.75 -18.86
CA SER A 200 -1.45 -9.84 -17.70
C SER A 200 -0.37 -8.76 -17.84
N LEU A 201 -0.53 -7.61 -17.17
CA LEU A 201 0.47 -6.54 -17.25
C LEU A 201 1.86 -6.98 -16.74
N PRO A 202 2.01 -7.74 -15.64
CA PRO A 202 3.31 -8.25 -15.21
C PRO A 202 4.00 -9.14 -16.26
N GLU A 203 3.24 -10.03 -16.91
CA GLU A 203 3.76 -10.90 -17.96
C GLU A 203 4.14 -10.10 -19.22
N LEU A 204 3.36 -9.08 -19.59
CA LEU A 204 3.70 -8.16 -20.69
C LEU A 204 5.00 -7.41 -20.41
N ILE A 205 5.19 -6.91 -19.18
CA ILE A 205 6.42 -6.21 -18.80
C ILE A 205 7.63 -7.14 -18.88
N GLN A 206 7.50 -8.39 -18.40
CA GLN A 206 8.56 -9.38 -18.55
C GLN A 206 8.86 -9.68 -20.02
N LEU A 207 7.82 -9.85 -20.86
CA LEU A 207 7.98 -10.06 -22.29
C LEU A 207 8.73 -8.90 -22.96
N PHE A 208 8.31 -7.66 -22.70
CA PHE A 208 8.98 -6.47 -23.24
C PHE A 208 10.41 -6.33 -22.74
N SER A 209 10.70 -6.65 -21.48
CA SER A 209 12.06 -6.55 -20.93
C SER A 209 13.08 -7.44 -21.67
N ARG A 210 12.60 -8.50 -22.33
CA ARG A 210 13.41 -9.49 -23.08
C ARG A 210 13.30 -9.34 -24.59
N SER A 211 12.36 -8.53 -25.09
CA SER A 211 12.12 -8.37 -26.52
C SER A 211 13.00 -7.26 -27.10
N GLU A 212 13.43 -7.46 -28.35
CA GLU A 212 14.33 -6.53 -29.04
C GLU A 212 13.59 -5.30 -29.55
N VAL A 213 12.36 -5.47 -30.03
CA VAL A 213 11.54 -4.40 -30.59
C VAL A 213 10.05 -4.75 -30.55
N LEU A 214 9.22 -3.74 -30.32
CA LEU A 214 7.78 -3.79 -30.55
C LEU A 214 7.43 -2.97 -31.80
N TYR A 215 6.75 -3.58 -32.74
CA TYR A 215 6.15 -2.93 -33.88
C TYR A 215 4.68 -2.58 -33.58
N SER A 216 4.22 -1.42 -34.05
CA SER A 216 2.80 -1.06 -33.94
C SER A 216 2.36 -0.17 -35.10
N ALA A 217 1.12 -0.32 -35.54
CA ALA A 217 0.46 0.59 -36.47
C ALA A 217 -0.68 1.37 -35.78
N GLU A 218 -0.73 1.34 -34.45
CA GLU A 218 -1.77 1.92 -33.62
C GLU A 218 -1.19 2.59 -32.37
N ARG A 219 -1.87 3.65 -31.88
CA ARG A 219 -1.60 4.21 -30.55
C ARG A 219 -2.18 3.28 -29.47
N SER A 220 -1.36 2.93 -28.48
CA SER A 220 -1.75 2.12 -27.33
C SER A 220 -0.85 2.39 -26.12
N GLY A 221 -1.40 2.33 -24.91
CA GLY A 221 -0.61 2.32 -23.68
C GLY A 221 0.33 1.10 -23.60
N THR A 222 0.03 0.02 -24.32
CA THR A 222 0.94 -1.12 -24.51
C THR A 222 2.30 -0.68 -25.08
N CYS A 223 2.32 0.29 -25.98
CA CYS A 223 3.57 0.85 -26.52
C CYS A 223 4.35 1.59 -25.43
N THR A 224 3.68 2.37 -24.59
CA THR A 224 4.31 3.04 -23.45
C THR A 224 4.88 2.04 -22.45
N HIS A 225 4.15 0.95 -22.16
CA HIS A 225 4.65 -0.15 -21.31
C HIS A 225 5.90 -0.81 -21.90
N ALA A 226 5.95 -1.00 -23.22
CA ALA A 226 7.12 -1.53 -23.89
C ALA A 226 8.33 -0.59 -23.75
N MET A 227 8.16 0.71 -24.03
CA MET A 227 9.22 1.71 -23.89
C MET A 227 9.73 1.79 -22.43
N LEU A 228 8.83 1.79 -21.45
CA LEU A 228 9.19 1.78 -20.01
C LEU A 228 9.92 0.49 -19.60
N ALA A 229 9.61 -0.64 -20.22
CA ALA A 229 10.33 -1.90 -20.06
C ALA A 229 11.65 -1.95 -20.88
N GLY A 230 12.03 -0.85 -21.52
CA GLY A 230 13.24 -0.73 -22.34
C GLY A 230 13.16 -1.42 -23.69
N CYS A 231 11.96 -1.80 -24.15
CA CYS A 231 11.71 -2.33 -25.49
C CYS A 231 11.37 -1.16 -26.43
N PRO A 232 12.23 -0.83 -27.41
CA PRO A 232 11.95 0.19 -28.42
C PRO A 232 10.65 -0.07 -29.18
N VAL A 233 9.97 1.00 -29.57
CA VAL A 233 8.75 0.90 -30.39
C VAL A 233 9.00 1.49 -31.78
N LEU A 234 8.78 0.68 -32.82
CA LEU A 234 8.81 1.14 -34.21
C LEU A 234 7.38 1.20 -34.76
N TYR A 235 6.97 2.39 -35.15
CA TYR A 235 5.65 2.63 -35.71
C TYR A 235 5.62 2.52 -37.23
N PHE A 236 4.49 2.09 -37.79
CA PHE A 236 4.19 2.24 -39.21
C PHE A 236 2.95 3.11 -39.40
N ARG A 237 2.90 3.83 -40.52
CA ARG A 237 1.76 4.66 -40.86
C ARG A 237 0.56 3.78 -41.19
N SER A 238 -0.60 4.17 -40.68
CA SER A 238 -1.88 3.51 -40.95
C SER A 238 -3.01 4.53 -40.96
N ARG A 239 -4.23 4.09 -41.27
CA ARG A 239 -5.43 4.93 -41.11
C ARG A 239 -5.68 5.36 -39.65
N LEU A 240 -5.10 4.67 -38.67
CA LEU A 240 -5.23 4.97 -37.24
C LEU A 240 -4.01 5.72 -36.67
N LEU A 241 -2.93 5.84 -37.44
CA LEU A 241 -1.68 6.40 -36.96
C LEU A 241 -0.93 7.16 -38.07
N THR A 242 -1.06 8.47 -38.05
CA THR A 242 -0.43 9.38 -39.03
C THR A 242 0.78 10.12 -38.46
N GLU A 243 0.91 10.15 -37.13
CA GLU A 243 2.00 10.79 -36.39
C GLU A 243 2.51 9.84 -35.30
N ILE A 244 3.75 10.04 -34.82
CA ILE A 244 4.30 9.23 -33.74
C ILE A 244 3.64 9.63 -32.41
N PRO A 245 3.11 8.67 -31.63
CA PRO A 245 2.61 8.92 -30.29
C PRO A 245 3.68 9.35 -29.30
N GLU A 246 3.27 10.18 -28.36
CA GLU A 246 3.96 10.55 -27.13
C GLU A 246 5.24 11.36 -27.33
N VAL A 247 5.48 11.90 -28.53
CA VAL A 247 6.69 12.69 -28.85
C VAL A 247 6.82 13.99 -28.04
N GLU A 248 5.71 14.56 -27.56
CA GLU A 248 5.74 15.73 -26.67
C GLU A 248 6.02 15.32 -25.21
N THR A 249 5.76 14.05 -24.90
CA THR A 249 5.84 13.47 -23.55
C THR A 249 7.19 12.80 -23.30
N TYR A 250 7.70 12.07 -24.29
CA TYR A 250 8.95 11.35 -24.26
C TYR A 250 9.85 11.78 -25.41
N SER A 251 11.12 12.07 -25.11
CA SER A 251 12.10 12.47 -26.14
C SER A 251 12.78 11.29 -26.83
N ALA A 252 12.52 10.06 -26.38
CA ALA A 252 13.16 8.83 -26.86
C ALA A 252 12.20 7.63 -26.83
N GLY A 253 12.69 6.47 -27.28
CA GLY A 253 12.02 5.16 -27.13
C GLY A 253 11.15 4.72 -28.31
N CYS A 254 10.76 5.64 -29.20
CA CYS A 254 10.05 5.28 -30.42
C CYS A 254 10.46 6.07 -31.67
N ASP A 255 10.22 5.51 -32.85
CA ASP A 255 10.45 6.15 -34.16
C ASP A 255 9.55 5.49 -35.23
N TRP A 256 9.57 6.00 -36.46
CA TRP A 256 9.03 5.29 -37.61
C TRP A 256 9.94 4.11 -38.00
N ALA A 257 9.33 3.00 -38.35
CA ALA A 257 10.01 1.80 -38.80
C ALA A 257 10.72 1.96 -40.15
N ASP A 258 10.35 2.96 -40.95
CA ASP A 258 11.00 3.30 -42.23
C ASP A 258 12.16 4.30 -42.09
N THR A 259 12.40 4.84 -40.88
CA THR A 259 13.55 5.71 -40.61
C THR A 259 14.85 4.87 -40.63
N PRO A 260 15.83 5.19 -41.50
CA PRO A 260 17.09 4.46 -41.55
C PRO A 260 17.82 4.47 -40.20
N GLY A 261 18.25 3.29 -39.73
CA GLY A 261 18.99 3.13 -38.48
C GLY A 261 18.19 3.40 -37.19
N ALA A 262 16.87 3.55 -37.27
CA ALA A 262 16.05 3.88 -36.10
C ALA A 262 16.18 2.87 -34.95
N LEU A 263 16.13 1.57 -35.24
CA LEU A 263 16.21 0.55 -34.20
C LEU A 263 17.50 0.65 -33.37
N GLU A 264 18.65 0.77 -34.03
CA GLU A 264 19.95 0.86 -33.35
C GLU A 264 20.06 2.14 -32.50
N ARG A 265 19.56 3.27 -33.01
CA ARG A 265 19.47 4.51 -32.22
C ARG A 265 18.59 4.31 -30.98
N LEU A 266 17.40 3.73 -31.16
CA LEU A 266 16.45 3.54 -30.06
C LEU A 266 16.94 2.55 -29.01
N LYS A 267 17.66 1.49 -29.39
CA LYS A 267 18.32 0.58 -28.44
C LYS A 267 19.24 1.34 -27.48
N GLY A 268 19.92 2.39 -27.98
CA GLY A 268 20.77 3.27 -27.17
C GLY A 268 20.04 4.31 -26.33
N THR A 269 18.80 4.69 -26.68
CA THR A 269 18.07 5.80 -26.04
C THR A 269 16.82 5.41 -25.27
N VAL A 270 16.23 4.23 -25.50
CA VAL A 270 14.96 3.81 -24.87
C VAL A 270 14.99 3.81 -23.34
N ALA A 271 16.17 3.63 -22.74
CA ALA A 271 16.34 3.73 -21.29
C ALA A 271 16.02 5.15 -20.75
N GLN A 272 16.12 6.20 -21.58
CA GLN A 272 15.79 7.59 -21.23
C GLN A 272 14.32 7.77 -20.86
N VAL A 273 13.42 7.00 -21.48
CA VAL A 273 11.96 7.07 -21.24
C VAL A 273 11.62 6.88 -19.76
N ARG A 274 12.36 6.01 -19.05
CA ARG A 274 12.17 5.79 -17.61
C ARG A 274 12.52 7.02 -16.77
N TRP A 275 13.58 7.74 -17.12
CA TRP A 275 13.98 8.96 -16.41
C TRP A 275 12.93 10.06 -16.57
N GLU A 276 12.41 10.23 -17.78
CA GLU A 276 11.34 11.19 -18.07
C GLU A 276 10.03 10.81 -17.38
N TRP A 277 9.70 9.52 -17.38
CA TRP A 277 8.55 9.01 -16.65
C TRP A 277 8.69 9.20 -15.13
N ARG A 278 9.88 9.01 -14.53
CA ARG A 278 10.09 9.25 -13.08
C ARG A 278 9.87 10.72 -12.73
N ARG A 279 10.42 11.65 -13.53
CA ARG A 279 10.16 13.10 -13.36
C ARG A 279 8.67 13.42 -13.43
N TRP A 280 7.94 12.73 -14.30
CA TRP A 280 6.50 12.85 -14.37
C TRP A 280 5.82 12.32 -13.09
N VAL A 281 6.16 11.13 -12.60
CA VAL A 281 5.64 10.59 -11.33
C VAL A 281 5.88 11.57 -10.17
N ASP A 282 7.09 12.12 -10.06
CA ASP A 282 7.46 13.05 -9.00
C ASP A 282 6.64 14.36 -9.09
N ALA A 283 6.32 14.83 -10.30
CA ALA A 283 5.51 16.01 -10.51
C ALA A 283 4.05 15.84 -10.05
N PHE A 284 3.53 14.61 -9.96
CA PHE A 284 2.16 14.35 -9.52
C PHE A 284 1.90 14.81 -8.07
N ALA A 285 2.93 14.77 -7.21
CA ALA A 285 2.85 15.23 -5.83
C ALA A 285 2.43 16.72 -5.71
N GLN A 286 2.74 17.54 -6.72
CA GLN A 286 2.31 18.94 -6.79
C GLN A 286 0.99 19.12 -7.54
N GLN A 287 0.70 18.27 -8.53
CA GLN A 287 -0.53 18.33 -9.32
C GLN A 287 -1.77 18.04 -8.48
N LEU A 288 -1.71 17.03 -7.59
CA LEU A 288 -2.88 16.59 -6.84
C LEU A 288 -3.42 17.64 -5.86
N PRO A 289 -2.60 18.30 -5.00
CA PRO A 289 -3.09 19.38 -4.14
C PRO A 289 -3.68 20.55 -4.93
N ALA A 290 -3.02 21.00 -6.01
CA ALA A 290 -3.50 22.09 -6.85
C ALA A 290 -4.83 21.74 -7.55
N PHE A 291 -4.96 20.49 -8.02
CA PHE A 291 -6.21 19.97 -8.57
C PHE A 291 -7.35 20.02 -7.55
N ILE A 292 -7.10 19.55 -6.32
CA ILE A 292 -8.10 19.57 -5.24
C ILE A 292 -8.52 21.00 -4.94
N GLU A 293 -7.56 21.90 -4.72
CA GLU A 293 -7.83 23.31 -4.40
C GLU A 293 -8.70 23.99 -5.46
N GLU A 294 -8.33 23.88 -6.74
CA GLU A 294 -9.03 24.53 -7.84
C GLU A 294 -10.43 23.95 -8.07
N THR A 295 -10.58 22.64 -7.99
CA THR A 295 -11.88 21.98 -8.19
C THR A 295 -12.84 22.22 -7.03
N GLN A 296 -12.35 22.28 -5.79
CA GLN A 296 -13.13 22.68 -4.62
C GLN A 296 -13.53 24.17 -4.70
N ALA A 297 -12.64 25.04 -5.18
CA ALA A 297 -12.95 26.44 -5.41
C ALA A 297 -14.03 26.62 -6.50
N LEU A 298 -13.97 25.83 -7.59
CA LEU A 298 -15.02 25.79 -8.60
C LEU A 298 -16.36 25.40 -7.97
N ALA A 299 -16.41 24.29 -7.23
CA ALA A 299 -17.64 23.85 -6.58
C ALA A 299 -18.21 24.90 -5.62
N ALA A 300 -17.35 25.53 -4.81
CA ALA A 300 -17.74 26.60 -3.90
C ALA A 300 -18.30 27.83 -4.63
N SER A 301 -17.74 28.21 -5.79
CA SER A 301 -18.24 29.34 -6.60
C SER A 301 -19.62 29.09 -7.21
N ARG A 302 -20.01 27.82 -7.35
CA ARG A 302 -21.32 27.41 -7.89
C ARG A 302 -22.34 27.11 -6.79
N ASN A 303 -21.96 27.31 -5.52
CA ASN A 303 -22.73 26.92 -4.36
C ASN A 303 -23.87 27.89 -3.99
N SER A 304 -24.16 28.91 -4.81
CA SER A 304 -25.32 29.80 -4.61
C SER A 304 -26.67 29.07 -4.71
N SER A 305 -26.67 27.81 -5.15
CA SER A 305 -27.85 26.93 -5.20
C SER A 305 -27.57 25.50 -4.72
N GLY A 306 -26.58 25.31 -3.84
CA GLY A 306 -26.04 24.01 -3.41
C GLY A 306 -27.08 22.90 -3.20
N VAL A 307 -27.37 22.12 -4.24
CA VAL A 307 -28.22 20.92 -4.15
C VAL A 307 -27.90 20.01 -5.34
N ILE A 308 -27.84 18.70 -5.09
CA ILE A 308 -28.07 17.68 -6.11
C ILE A 308 -29.50 17.87 -6.62
N THR A 309 -29.65 18.49 -7.79
CA THR A 309 -30.98 18.82 -8.33
C THR A 309 -31.80 17.55 -8.62
N PRO A 310 -33.14 17.62 -8.65
CA PRO A 310 -33.97 16.48 -9.06
C PRO A 310 -33.55 15.89 -10.41
N GLU A 311 -33.14 16.75 -11.35
CA GLU A 311 -32.66 16.34 -12.67
C GLU A 311 -31.32 15.61 -12.59
N MET A 312 -30.37 16.10 -11.78
CA MET A 312 -29.11 15.41 -11.54
C MET A 312 -29.35 14.05 -10.88
N ARG A 313 -30.20 14.01 -9.84
CA ARG A 313 -30.57 12.77 -9.16
C ARG A 313 -31.15 11.78 -10.17
N GLN A 314 -32.10 12.20 -11.00
CA GLN A 314 -32.70 11.36 -12.03
C GLN A 314 -31.68 10.89 -13.08
N ALA A 315 -30.70 11.72 -13.44
CA ALA A 315 -29.62 11.35 -14.37
C ALA A 315 -28.61 10.36 -13.76
N VAL A 316 -28.41 10.40 -12.44
CA VAL A 316 -27.50 9.47 -11.74
C VAL A 316 -28.14 8.07 -11.58
N LEU A 317 -29.44 7.99 -11.29
CA LEU A 317 -30.13 6.73 -10.98
C LEU A 317 -29.90 5.58 -11.99
N PRO A 318 -29.91 5.78 -13.33
CA PRO A 318 -29.59 4.72 -14.29
C PRO A 318 -28.18 4.15 -14.10
N SER A 319 -27.22 5.01 -13.75
CA SER A 319 -25.82 4.63 -13.53
C SER A 319 -25.63 3.87 -12.20
N LEU A 320 -26.53 4.05 -11.24
CA LEU A 320 -26.60 3.30 -9.98
C LEU A 320 -27.33 1.95 -10.14
N LYS A 321 -28.38 1.90 -10.97
CA LYS A 321 -29.07 0.64 -11.33
C LYS A 321 -28.19 -0.27 -12.18
N ALA A 322 -27.32 0.31 -12.99
CA ALA A 322 -26.23 -0.44 -13.60
C ALA A 322 -25.20 -0.90 -12.56
N ALA A 323 -25.16 -0.42 -11.32
CA ALA A 323 -24.17 -0.80 -10.30
C ALA A 323 -24.69 -1.77 -9.23
N THR A 324 -25.99 -2.15 -9.24
CA THR A 324 -26.54 -3.05 -8.22
C THR A 324 -25.98 -4.48 -8.38
N PRO A 325 -25.48 -5.11 -7.30
CA PRO A 325 -25.05 -6.50 -7.34
C PRO A 325 -26.27 -7.39 -7.57
N VAL A 326 -26.27 -8.17 -8.66
CA VAL A 326 -27.04 -9.41 -8.67
C VAL A 326 -26.44 -10.27 -7.57
N GLN A 327 -27.29 -10.72 -6.63
CA GLN A 327 -26.95 -11.67 -5.58
C GLN A 327 -25.95 -12.71 -6.08
N ALA A 328 -24.83 -12.82 -5.39
CA ALA A 328 -23.77 -13.75 -5.70
C ALA A 328 -24.33 -15.19 -5.65
N SER A 329 -24.69 -15.72 -6.80
CA SER A 329 -24.84 -17.16 -6.98
C SER A 329 -23.45 -17.77 -6.79
N ALA A 330 -23.32 -18.63 -5.78
CA ALA A 330 -22.13 -19.38 -5.42
C ALA A 330 -21.41 -20.00 -6.64
N ALA A 331 -20.37 -19.32 -7.12
CA ALA A 331 -19.42 -19.90 -8.06
C ALA A 331 -18.34 -20.62 -7.25
N ARG A 332 -18.45 -21.95 -7.19
CA ARG A 332 -17.42 -22.85 -6.64
C ARG A 332 -16.07 -22.55 -7.29
N SER A 333 -15.13 -22.05 -6.49
CA SER A 333 -13.71 -21.96 -6.82
C SER A 333 -13.13 -23.36 -7.09
N ARG A 334 -12.57 -23.58 -8.28
CA ARG A 334 -11.74 -24.77 -8.58
C ARG A 334 -10.30 -24.45 -8.18
N ARG A 335 -9.75 -25.19 -7.22
CA ARG A 335 -8.31 -25.20 -6.87
C ARG A 335 -7.45 -25.61 -8.08
N PRO A 336 -6.26 -25.01 -8.27
CA PRO A 336 -5.28 -25.49 -9.24
C PRO A 336 -4.59 -26.78 -8.72
N PRO A 337 -4.08 -27.66 -9.60
CA PRO A 337 -3.47 -28.92 -9.21
C PRO A 337 -2.05 -28.74 -8.61
N LYS A 338 -1.73 -29.50 -7.55
CA LYS A 338 -0.40 -29.59 -6.94
C LYS A 338 0.60 -30.28 -7.90
N LYS A 339 1.81 -29.72 -8.07
CA LYS A 339 2.95 -30.37 -8.78
C LYS A 339 3.59 -31.44 -7.88
N ARG A 340 4.09 -32.54 -8.46
CA ARG A 340 4.86 -33.59 -7.77
C ARG A 340 6.35 -33.18 -7.59
N PRO A 341 7.01 -33.55 -6.47
CA PRO A 341 8.44 -33.31 -6.26
C PRO A 341 9.33 -34.21 -7.14
N ALA A 342 10.55 -33.73 -7.46
CA ALA A 342 11.57 -34.44 -8.25
C ALA A 342 12.35 -35.47 -7.40
N PRO A 343 12.97 -36.51 -8.01
CA PRO A 343 13.77 -37.49 -7.28
C PRO A 343 15.09 -36.90 -6.72
N PRO A 344 15.61 -37.42 -5.58
CA PRO A 344 16.82 -36.94 -4.93
C PRO A 344 18.10 -37.19 -5.76
N HIS A 345 19.10 -36.31 -5.61
CA HIS A 345 20.38 -36.38 -6.31
C HIS A 345 21.21 -37.59 -5.82
N PRO A 346 21.97 -38.29 -6.68
CA PRO A 346 22.78 -39.46 -6.28
C PRO A 346 23.78 -39.17 -5.16
N ASP A 347 24.36 -37.97 -5.15
CA ASP A 347 25.32 -37.54 -4.11
C ASP A 347 24.69 -37.39 -2.72
N GLN A 348 23.35 -37.31 -2.62
CA GLN A 348 22.65 -37.08 -1.36
C GLN A 348 22.96 -38.17 -0.32
N ALA A 349 23.09 -39.43 -0.76
CA ALA A 349 23.42 -40.55 0.13
C ALA A 349 24.83 -40.41 0.73
N ILE A 350 25.79 -39.90 -0.05
CA ILE A 350 27.17 -39.67 0.40
C ILE A 350 27.21 -38.49 1.39
N VAL A 351 26.40 -37.45 1.15
CA VAL A 351 26.26 -36.32 2.10
C VAL A 351 25.69 -36.80 3.43
N GLU A 352 24.66 -37.65 3.42
CA GLU A 352 24.06 -38.19 4.63
C GLU A 352 25.02 -39.08 5.42
N GLU A 353 25.78 -39.94 4.74
CA GLU A 353 26.83 -40.77 5.35
C GLU A 353 27.91 -39.89 6.01
N ALA A 354 28.39 -38.87 5.30
CA ALA A 354 29.40 -37.95 5.83
C ALA A 354 28.90 -37.19 7.07
N LEU A 355 27.65 -36.72 7.07
CA LEU A 355 27.04 -36.05 8.23
C LEU A 355 26.87 -37.00 9.43
N GLN A 356 26.53 -38.27 9.20
CA GLN A 356 26.44 -39.28 10.27
C GLN A 356 27.81 -39.56 10.89
N LEU A 357 28.86 -39.68 10.06
CA LEU A 357 30.24 -39.84 10.53
C LEU A 357 30.70 -38.64 11.36
N GLN A 358 30.39 -37.42 10.90
CA GLN A 358 30.67 -36.19 11.65
C GLN A 358 29.94 -36.16 13.00
N ALA A 359 28.67 -36.56 13.05
CA ALA A 359 27.90 -36.67 14.28
C ALA A 359 28.44 -37.76 15.23
N ALA A 360 29.01 -38.84 14.69
CA ALA A 360 29.69 -39.89 15.44
C ALA A 360 31.12 -39.52 15.90
N GLY A 361 31.61 -38.33 15.52
CA GLY A 361 32.94 -37.82 15.89
C GLY A 361 34.08 -38.21 14.93
N ASP A 362 33.79 -38.92 13.84
CA ASP A 362 34.78 -39.22 12.79
C ASP A 362 34.84 -38.10 11.74
N VAL A 363 35.38 -36.96 12.17
CA VAL A 363 35.49 -35.75 11.35
C VAL A 363 36.44 -35.94 10.15
N GLY A 364 37.46 -36.81 10.28
CA GLY A 364 38.45 -37.06 9.22
C GLY A 364 37.85 -37.79 8.02
N THR A 365 37.10 -38.85 8.27
CA THR A 365 36.40 -39.59 7.22
C THR A 365 35.27 -38.76 6.60
N ALA A 366 34.51 -38.04 7.42
CA ALA A 366 33.47 -37.12 6.93
C ALA A 366 34.05 -36.02 6.01
N PHE A 367 35.15 -35.39 6.40
CA PHE A 367 35.84 -34.39 5.59
C PHE A 367 36.29 -34.95 4.24
N SER A 368 36.82 -36.17 4.21
CA SER A 368 37.27 -36.82 2.97
C SER A 368 36.10 -37.05 1.99
N LEU A 369 34.93 -37.42 2.50
CA LEU A 369 33.71 -37.58 1.70
C LEU A 369 33.18 -36.25 1.16
N PHE A 370 33.14 -35.20 2.00
CA PHE A 370 32.76 -33.86 1.51
C PHE A 370 33.76 -33.34 0.46
N GLN A 371 35.05 -33.56 0.67
CA GLN A 371 36.08 -33.14 -0.27
C GLN A 371 35.97 -33.88 -1.61
N GLN A 372 35.63 -35.17 -1.60
CA GLN A 372 35.35 -35.92 -2.83
C GLN A 372 34.17 -35.32 -3.60
N LEU A 373 33.07 -34.98 -2.91
CA LEU A 373 31.89 -34.39 -3.52
C LEU A 373 32.16 -32.99 -4.10
N VAL A 374 32.92 -32.17 -3.36
CA VAL A 374 33.33 -30.84 -3.83
C VAL A 374 34.28 -30.93 -5.03
N ASN A 375 35.23 -31.87 -5.03
CA ASN A 375 36.15 -32.08 -6.15
C ASN A 375 35.44 -32.56 -7.43
N THR A 376 34.24 -33.12 -7.30
CA THR A 376 33.40 -33.54 -8.42
C THR A 376 32.34 -32.49 -8.81
N ASP A 377 32.43 -31.28 -8.22
CA ASP A 377 31.51 -30.15 -8.40
C ASP A 377 30.04 -30.53 -8.18
N THR A 378 29.77 -31.20 -7.06
CA THR A 378 28.40 -31.56 -6.67
C THR A 378 27.48 -30.33 -6.69
N PRO A 379 26.23 -30.44 -7.19
CA PRO A 379 25.29 -29.33 -7.15
C PRO A 379 24.73 -29.07 -5.75
N LEU A 380 25.01 -29.96 -4.78
CA LEU A 380 24.48 -29.87 -3.42
C LEU A 380 25.27 -28.82 -2.61
N PRO A 381 24.60 -27.87 -1.93
CA PRO A 381 25.30 -26.83 -1.17
C PRO A 381 25.95 -27.34 0.13
N ARG A 382 25.46 -28.45 0.69
CA ARG A 382 25.83 -28.91 2.04
C ARG A 382 27.33 -29.26 2.18
N PRO A 383 27.98 -29.98 1.26
CA PRO A 383 29.41 -30.28 1.35
C PRO A 383 30.30 -29.04 1.45
N TYR A 384 29.99 -27.99 0.66
CA TYR A 384 30.72 -26.73 0.69
C TYR A 384 30.58 -26.03 2.05
N LEU A 385 29.36 -26.01 2.62
CA LEU A 385 29.11 -25.44 3.95
C LEU A 385 29.88 -26.18 5.06
N GLU A 386 29.91 -27.51 5.05
CA GLU A 386 30.60 -28.28 6.09
C GLU A 386 32.13 -28.12 5.99
N ILE A 387 32.70 -28.07 4.78
CA ILE A 387 34.13 -27.74 4.60
C ILE A 387 34.42 -26.34 5.14
N ALA A 388 33.56 -25.35 4.86
CA ALA A 388 33.73 -24.00 5.39
C ALA A 388 33.71 -23.97 6.93
N ARG A 389 32.80 -24.72 7.57
CA ARG A 389 32.72 -24.83 9.04
C ARG A 389 33.99 -25.44 9.64
N ILE A 390 34.53 -26.48 9.01
CA ILE A 390 35.79 -27.09 9.42
C ILE A 390 36.93 -26.08 9.30
N ALA A 391 37.03 -25.35 8.17
CA ALA A 391 38.02 -24.29 8.00
C ALA A 391 37.89 -23.17 9.05
N LEU A 392 36.66 -22.73 9.37
CA LEU A 392 36.41 -21.76 10.45
C LEU A 392 36.90 -22.26 11.81
N SER A 393 36.66 -23.54 12.12
CA SER A 393 37.12 -24.14 13.39
C SER A 393 38.64 -24.19 13.52
N GLN A 394 39.35 -24.22 12.39
CA GLN A 394 40.81 -24.20 12.32
C GLN A 394 41.38 -22.78 12.21
N GLY A 395 40.52 -21.75 12.14
CA GLY A 395 40.93 -20.35 11.97
C GLY A 395 41.25 -19.95 10.54
N GLU A 396 41.02 -20.83 9.55
CA GLU A 396 41.31 -20.63 8.14
C GLU A 396 40.20 -19.82 7.43
N ARG A 397 40.10 -18.54 7.78
CA ARG A 397 38.99 -17.66 7.33
C ARG A 397 38.91 -17.45 5.82
N ALA A 398 40.06 -17.38 5.14
CA ALA A 398 40.09 -17.17 3.68
C ALA A 398 39.50 -18.38 2.93
N ILE A 399 39.83 -19.59 3.40
CA ILE A 399 39.32 -20.85 2.85
C ILE A 399 37.82 -20.95 3.15
N ALA A 400 37.40 -20.62 4.37
CA ALA A 400 35.98 -20.62 4.73
C ALA A 400 35.15 -19.65 3.86
N LEU A 401 35.68 -18.46 3.56
CA LEU A 401 35.01 -17.48 2.72
C LEU A 401 34.74 -18.04 1.31
N GLU A 402 35.76 -18.62 0.68
CA GLU A 402 35.65 -19.22 -0.66
C GLU A 402 34.59 -20.32 -0.71
N PHE A 403 34.59 -21.22 0.28
CA PHE A 403 33.62 -22.31 0.34
C PHE A 403 32.19 -21.84 0.68
N LEU A 404 32.02 -20.77 1.44
CA LEU A 404 30.70 -20.18 1.71
C LEU A 404 30.12 -19.46 0.48
N GLU A 405 30.95 -18.78 -0.30
CA GLU A 405 30.54 -18.18 -1.59
C GLU A 405 30.13 -19.29 -2.58
N LEU A 406 30.89 -20.38 -2.63
CA LEU A 406 30.55 -21.54 -3.45
C LEU A 406 29.26 -22.23 -2.98
N ALA A 407 29.01 -22.31 -1.66
CA ALA A 407 27.76 -22.85 -1.10
C ALA A 407 26.55 -21.97 -1.45
N GLN A 408 26.70 -20.64 -1.38
CA GLN A 408 25.66 -19.67 -1.72
C GLN A 408 25.28 -19.73 -3.21
N ALA A 409 26.22 -20.06 -4.08
CA ALA A 409 26.01 -20.10 -5.53
C ALA A 409 25.22 -21.33 -6.02
N ARG A 410 24.96 -22.33 -5.16
CA ARG A 410 24.24 -23.56 -5.54
C ARG A 410 22.73 -23.41 -5.49
N GLU A 411 22.01 -24.35 -6.10
CA GLU A 411 20.54 -24.35 -6.07
C GLU A 411 20.06 -24.56 -4.63
N GLN A 412 19.20 -23.64 -4.15
CA GLN A 412 18.63 -23.65 -2.78
C GLN A 412 19.69 -23.59 -1.67
N PRO A 413 20.45 -22.48 -1.58
CA PRO A 413 21.49 -22.35 -0.56
C PRO A 413 20.88 -22.34 0.86
N PRO A 414 21.48 -23.07 1.82
CA PRO A 414 20.99 -23.15 3.18
C PRO A 414 21.13 -21.80 3.89
N ALA A 415 20.19 -21.50 4.80
CA ALA A 415 20.18 -20.27 5.58
C ALA A 415 21.50 -20.04 6.33
N GLU A 416 22.09 -21.11 6.85
CA GLU A 416 23.35 -21.08 7.58
C GLU A 416 24.52 -20.59 6.71
N ALA A 417 24.53 -20.89 5.41
CA ALA A 417 25.58 -20.38 4.51
C ALA A 417 25.50 -18.86 4.36
N HIS A 418 24.28 -18.31 4.26
CA HIS A 418 24.06 -16.85 4.23
C HIS A 418 24.50 -16.19 5.53
N LEU A 419 24.16 -16.78 6.68
CA LEU A 419 24.48 -16.22 7.99
C LEU A 419 25.99 -16.23 8.26
N GLU A 420 26.68 -17.35 8.03
CA GLU A 420 28.13 -17.43 8.26
C GLU A 420 28.92 -16.49 7.33
N LEU A 421 28.51 -16.40 6.05
CA LEU A 421 29.13 -15.48 5.10
C LEU A 421 28.92 -14.01 5.52
N ALA A 422 27.72 -13.67 5.98
CA ALA A 422 27.40 -12.34 6.47
C ALA A 422 28.21 -11.98 7.74
N ARG A 423 28.44 -12.94 8.65
CA ARG A 423 29.29 -12.72 9.84
C ARG A 423 30.74 -12.46 9.47
N LEU A 424 31.29 -13.17 8.48
CA LEU A 424 32.65 -12.90 7.97
C LEU A 424 32.75 -11.49 7.36
N HIS A 425 31.80 -11.09 6.52
CA HIS A 425 31.77 -9.72 5.97
C HIS A 425 31.58 -8.66 7.06
N SER A 426 30.80 -8.94 8.10
CA SER A 426 30.61 -8.04 9.24
C SER A 426 31.91 -7.83 10.02
N ALA A 427 32.69 -8.90 10.24
CA ALA A 427 34.00 -8.84 10.89
C ALA A 427 35.02 -8.01 10.08
N GLU A 428 34.93 -8.04 8.75
CA GLU A 428 35.74 -7.20 7.83
C GLU A 428 35.18 -5.78 7.64
N GLN A 429 34.10 -5.42 8.33
CA GLN A 429 33.40 -4.13 8.19
C GLN A 429 32.88 -3.87 6.76
N ARG A 430 32.59 -4.92 5.98
CA ARG A 430 32.03 -4.85 4.62
C ARG A 430 30.51 -4.80 4.68
N HIS A 431 29.98 -3.71 5.25
CA HIS A 431 28.56 -3.53 5.56
C HIS A 431 27.60 -3.74 4.36
N GLU A 432 28.00 -3.32 3.16
CA GLU A 432 27.17 -3.54 1.96
C GLU A 432 27.11 -5.02 1.54
N ALA A 433 28.20 -5.76 1.72
CA ALA A 433 28.25 -7.20 1.44
C ALA A 433 27.37 -7.99 2.43
N VAL A 434 27.31 -7.56 3.70
CA VAL A 434 26.41 -8.13 4.71
C VAL A 434 24.95 -8.04 4.25
N LEU A 435 24.51 -6.86 3.81
CA LEU A 435 23.13 -6.66 3.32
C LEU A 435 22.86 -7.45 2.03
N ALA A 436 23.83 -7.50 1.11
CA ALA A 436 23.69 -8.22 -0.14
C ALA A 436 23.54 -9.74 0.06
N VAL A 437 24.25 -10.30 1.04
CA VAL A 437 24.23 -11.73 1.37
C VAL A 437 22.96 -12.12 2.12
N LEU A 438 22.44 -11.26 3.01
CA LEU A 438 21.23 -11.56 3.80
C LEU A 438 19.92 -11.24 3.06
N SER A 439 19.93 -10.34 2.07
CA SER A 439 18.76 -9.97 1.25
C SER A 439 18.03 -11.17 0.62
N PRO A 440 18.72 -12.14 -0.02
CA PRO A 440 18.08 -13.34 -0.54
C PRO A 440 17.45 -14.24 0.54
N LEU A 441 18.03 -14.27 1.75
CA LEU A 441 17.53 -15.09 2.86
C LEU A 441 16.18 -14.58 3.37
N LEU A 442 15.99 -13.26 3.45
CA LEU A 442 14.71 -12.64 3.80
C LEU A 442 13.57 -12.97 2.83
N ARG A 443 13.90 -13.47 1.63
CA ARG A 443 12.94 -13.89 0.62
C ARG A 443 12.59 -15.39 0.70
N GLN A 444 13.33 -16.16 1.50
CA GLN A 444 13.04 -17.58 1.74
C GLN A 444 11.99 -17.71 2.85
N PRO A 445 11.12 -18.74 2.82
CA PRO A 445 10.20 -19.04 3.92
C PRO A 445 10.97 -19.29 5.23
N GLY A 446 10.38 -18.93 6.37
CA GLY A 446 10.94 -19.15 7.71
C GLY A 446 11.37 -17.87 8.43
N GLU A 447 11.43 -17.94 9.76
CA GLU A 447 11.82 -16.82 10.61
C GLU A 447 13.35 -16.71 10.73
N HIS A 448 13.95 -15.79 9.99
CA HIS A 448 15.40 -15.59 9.96
C HIS A 448 15.85 -14.50 10.96
N PHE A 449 15.51 -14.67 12.25
CA PHE A 449 15.76 -13.66 13.29
C PHE A 449 17.23 -13.22 13.40
N GLU A 450 18.17 -14.16 13.24
CA GLU A 450 19.60 -13.84 13.25
C GLU A 450 20.00 -12.95 12.06
N ALA A 451 19.39 -13.16 10.89
CA ALA A 451 19.62 -12.31 9.73
C ALA A 451 19.10 -10.89 9.97
N LEU A 452 17.91 -10.78 10.59
CA LEU A 452 17.31 -9.49 10.93
C LEU A 452 18.13 -8.73 11.98
N ASP A 453 18.67 -9.40 12.99
CA ASP A 453 19.52 -8.74 13.98
C ASP A 453 20.85 -8.28 13.36
N LEU A 454 21.48 -9.11 12.51
CA LEU A 454 22.72 -8.72 11.82
C LEU A 454 22.50 -7.56 10.84
N ILE A 455 21.33 -7.51 10.17
CA ILE A 455 20.91 -6.36 9.38
C ILE A 455 20.74 -5.14 10.28
N ARG A 456 20.03 -5.23 11.40
CA ARG A 456 19.83 -4.11 12.34
C ARG A 456 21.15 -3.54 12.85
N GLN A 457 22.09 -4.41 13.23
CA GLN A 457 23.44 -4.01 13.64
C GLN A 457 24.21 -3.30 12.51
N THR A 458 24.05 -3.77 11.27
CA THR A 458 24.66 -3.15 10.08
C THR A 458 24.04 -1.79 9.77
N LEU A 459 22.72 -1.66 9.89
CA LEU A 459 21.99 -0.42 9.68
C LEU A 459 22.29 0.64 10.75
N GLY A 460 22.70 0.26 11.96
CA GLY A 460 23.11 1.22 12.99
C GLY A 460 24.35 2.05 12.64
N LYS A 461 25.06 1.74 11.55
CA LYS A 461 26.33 2.36 11.13
C LYS A 461 26.15 3.34 9.95
N LEU A 462 25.12 4.19 10.04
CA LEU A 462 24.49 5.00 8.97
C LEU A 462 25.33 5.93 8.08
N PRO A 463 26.63 6.22 8.29
CA PRO A 463 27.43 6.90 7.26
C PRO A 463 27.96 5.97 6.14
N ALA A 464 27.96 4.65 6.33
CA ALA A 464 28.68 3.71 5.48
C ALA A 464 27.82 2.98 4.42
N LEU A 465 26.52 3.30 4.31
CA LEU A 465 25.57 2.57 3.46
C LEU A 465 25.17 3.39 2.23
N GLY A 466 25.40 2.83 1.03
CA GLY A 466 24.91 3.39 -0.21
C GLY A 466 23.37 3.30 -0.37
N PRO A 467 22.77 4.13 -1.25
CA PRO A 467 21.32 4.16 -1.46
C PRO A 467 20.75 2.90 -2.13
N ILE A 468 21.57 2.12 -2.85
CA ILE A 468 21.15 0.91 -3.58
C ILE A 468 20.90 -0.28 -2.64
N PRO A 469 21.81 -0.65 -1.71
CA PRO A 469 21.53 -1.64 -0.67
C PRO A 469 20.31 -1.31 0.18
N TRP A 470 20.08 -0.02 0.47
CA TRP A 470 18.94 0.45 1.25
C TRP A 470 17.60 0.21 0.53
N ALA A 471 17.50 0.60 -0.74
CA ALA A 471 16.30 0.39 -1.53
C ALA A 471 15.96 -1.10 -1.70
N ARG A 472 17.00 -1.95 -1.89
CA ARG A 472 16.83 -3.40 -2.04
C ARG A 472 16.36 -4.06 -0.75
N LEU A 473 16.94 -3.70 0.40
CA LEU A 473 16.50 -4.19 1.71
C LEU A 473 15.03 -3.80 1.99
N LEU A 474 14.65 -2.56 1.69
CA LEU A 474 13.26 -2.11 1.86
C LEU A 474 12.29 -2.88 0.96
N ALA A 475 12.68 -3.24 -0.27
CA ALA A 475 11.87 -4.04 -1.16
C ALA A 475 11.73 -5.49 -0.63
N ASP A 476 12.81 -6.07 -0.12
CA ASP A 476 12.81 -7.43 0.44
C ASP A 476 12.00 -7.51 1.76
N LEU A 477 12.06 -6.48 2.61
CA LEU A 477 11.24 -6.36 3.83
C LEU A 477 9.75 -6.09 3.55
N ARG A 478 9.39 -5.67 2.33
CA ARG A 478 8.00 -5.42 1.90
C ARG A 478 7.36 -6.64 1.22
N ARG A 479 8.06 -7.77 1.13
CA ARG A 479 7.51 -8.99 0.53
C ARG A 479 6.57 -9.67 1.54
N PRO A 480 5.33 -10.02 1.17
CA PRO A 480 4.44 -10.75 2.07
C PRO A 480 5.05 -12.11 2.42
N LEU A 481 5.06 -12.46 3.70
CA LEU A 481 5.55 -13.75 4.20
C LEU A 481 4.84 -14.90 3.46
N PRO A 482 5.57 -15.93 2.98
CA PRO A 482 4.93 -17.13 2.45
C PRO A 482 4.02 -17.73 3.53
N ARG A 483 2.79 -18.11 3.14
CA ARG A 483 1.86 -18.84 4.00
C ARG A 483 2.58 -20.03 4.63
N GLU A 484 2.61 -20.10 5.96
CA GLU A 484 3.05 -21.28 6.67
C GLU A 484 2.10 -22.43 6.32
N GLU A 485 2.67 -23.50 5.76
CA GLU A 485 2.04 -24.82 5.85
C GLU A 485 2.13 -25.23 7.32
N SER A 486 0.95 -25.48 7.90
CA SER A 486 0.70 -25.98 9.26
C SER A 486 1.83 -26.82 9.82
N VAL A 487 2.50 -26.31 10.86
CA VAL A 487 3.21 -27.14 11.83
C VAL A 487 2.13 -27.87 12.63
N GLU A 488 2.21 -29.20 12.65
CA GLU A 488 1.43 -30.03 13.57
C GLU A 488 1.84 -29.66 14.99
N GLU A 489 1.00 -28.87 15.68
CA GLU A 489 1.08 -28.72 17.12
C GLU A 489 0.62 -30.01 17.80
N ILE A 490 1.50 -30.49 18.68
CA ILE A 490 1.28 -31.58 19.61
C ILE A 490 0.28 -31.06 20.65
N GLY A 491 -0.83 -31.78 20.75
CA GLY A 491 -2.04 -31.47 21.53
C GLY A 491 -1.88 -30.67 22.81
N GLU A 492 -2.62 -29.56 22.85
CA GLU A 492 -3.30 -29.12 24.06
C GLU A 492 -4.78 -29.49 23.91
N GLU A 493 -5.25 -30.34 24.82
CA GLU A 493 -6.67 -30.60 25.03
C GLU A 493 -7.29 -29.31 25.56
N ASP A 494 -8.16 -28.68 24.78
CA ASP A 494 -9.14 -27.75 25.34
C ASP A 494 -10.53 -28.06 24.79
N THR A 495 -11.45 -28.14 25.74
CA THR A 495 -12.78 -28.68 25.63
C THR A 495 -13.66 -27.85 24.71
N ALA A 496 -14.38 -28.54 23.82
CA ALA A 496 -15.43 -27.96 23.00
C ALA A 496 -16.45 -27.19 23.85
N ASP A 497 -16.80 -25.99 23.41
CA ASP A 497 -18.14 -25.44 23.56
C ASP A 497 -18.71 -25.18 22.16
N GLU A 498 -19.84 -25.79 21.86
CA GLU A 498 -20.40 -26.02 20.52
C GLU A 498 -21.23 -24.85 19.94
N ASP A 499 -21.10 -23.62 20.46
CA ASP A 499 -22.00 -22.50 20.08
C ASP A 499 -21.27 -21.22 19.61
N ALA A 500 -20.33 -21.34 18.66
CA ALA A 500 -19.81 -20.15 17.97
C ALA A 500 -20.84 -19.60 16.96
N PRO A 501 -21.29 -18.33 17.08
CA PRO A 501 -22.30 -17.77 16.19
C PRO A 501 -21.75 -17.55 14.77
N PRO A 502 -22.58 -17.68 13.72
CA PRO A 502 -22.15 -17.50 12.35
C PRO A 502 -22.09 -16.01 12.01
N ASN A 503 -20.86 -15.54 11.73
CA ASN A 503 -20.46 -14.22 11.20
C ASN A 503 -20.21 -13.09 12.24
N GLY A 504 -18.96 -12.62 12.30
CA GLY A 504 -18.56 -11.28 12.77
C GLY A 504 -18.42 -11.11 14.28
N SER A 505 -17.17 -10.90 14.75
CA SER A 505 -16.72 -10.76 16.16
C SER A 505 -16.73 -12.03 17.02
N LEU A 506 -15.59 -12.28 17.68
CA LEU A 506 -15.37 -13.38 18.62
C LEU A 506 -15.91 -13.05 20.02
N PHE A 507 -15.97 -11.76 20.36
CA PHE A 507 -16.34 -11.26 21.68
C PHE A 507 -17.68 -10.50 21.64
N PRO A 508 -18.45 -10.50 22.76
CA PRO A 508 -19.71 -9.77 22.83
C PRO A 508 -19.50 -8.26 22.70
N ASP A 509 -20.56 -7.56 22.34
CA ASP A 509 -20.57 -6.09 22.38
C ASP A 509 -20.59 -5.57 23.81
N SER A 510 -19.92 -4.42 24.02
CA SER A 510 -19.91 -3.75 25.32
C SER A 510 -21.26 -3.09 25.57
N ALA A 511 -22.02 -3.61 26.53
CA ALA A 511 -23.28 -3.04 26.95
C ALA A 511 -23.08 -1.62 27.50
N LEU A 512 -21.96 -1.37 28.17
CA LEU A 512 -21.59 -0.04 28.63
C LEU A 512 -21.33 0.92 27.46
N ALA A 513 -20.60 0.49 26.42
CA ALA A 513 -20.33 1.31 25.25
C ALA A 513 -21.62 1.66 24.52
N HIS A 514 -22.50 0.69 24.23
CA HIS A 514 -23.79 0.97 23.58
C HIS A 514 -24.65 1.95 24.39
N ARG A 515 -24.76 1.75 25.71
CA ARG A 515 -25.52 2.65 26.60
C ARG A 515 -25.04 4.11 26.53
N LEU A 516 -23.72 4.31 26.38
CA LEU A 516 -23.12 5.64 26.43
C LEU A 516 -22.91 6.28 25.06
N LEU A 517 -22.68 5.48 24.01
CA LEU A 517 -22.15 5.95 22.73
C LEU A 517 -23.17 5.83 21.58
N ASP A 518 -24.22 5.02 21.71
CA ASP A 518 -25.23 4.89 20.66
C ASP A 518 -25.91 6.23 20.34
N GLY A 519 -26.13 6.47 19.05
CA GLY A 519 -26.71 7.73 18.57
C GLY A 519 -25.79 8.95 18.67
N LYS A 520 -24.50 8.75 18.98
CA LYS A 520 -23.47 9.78 19.00
C LYS A 520 -22.46 9.58 17.87
N ARG A 521 -21.76 10.65 17.49
CA ARG A 521 -20.73 10.62 16.46
C ARG A 521 -19.34 10.61 17.10
N GLY A 522 -18.61 9.53 16.91
CA GLY A 522 -17.27 9.40 17.47
C GLY A 522 -16.36 8.56 16.59
N ILE A 523 -15.19 8.27 17.12
CA ILE A 523 -14.20 7.41 16.47
C ILE A 523 -13.84 6.24 17.39
N GLU A 524 -13.42 5.14 16.77
CA GLU A 524 -12.70 4.06 17.42
C GLU A 524 -11.25 4.07 16.92
N VAL A 525 -10.29 4.16 17.84
CA VAL A 525 -8.85 4.16 17.52
C VAL A 525 -8.30 2.74 17.64
N ASP A 526 -7.50 2.33 16.65
CA ASP A 526 -6.91 1.00 16.47
C ASP A 526 -7.95 -0.14 16.57
N PRO A 527 -9.00 -0.10 15.72
CA PRO A 527 -10.13 -1.02 15.83
C PRO A 527 -9.80 -2.41 15.27
N SER A 528 -10.52 -3.43 15.75
CA SER A 528 -10.31 -4.82 15.32
C SER A 528 -11.62 -5.56 15.06
N ALA A 529 -11.70 -6.26 13.92
CA ALA A 529 -12.91 -6.97 13.49
C ALA A 529 -13.27 -8.17 14.39
N HIS A 530 -12.27 -8.80 15.02
CA HIS A 530 -12.50 -9.91 15.94
C HIS A 530 -13.00 -9.46 17.32
N ASN A 531 -12.86 -8.18 17.66
CA ASN A 531 -13.30 -7.60 18.93
C ASN A 531 -14.12 -6.31 18.70
N ALA A 532 -14.90 -6.26 17.61
CA ALA A 532 -15.64 -5.09 17.20
C ALA A 532 -16.67 -4.67 18.26
N PHE A 533 -16.90 -3.37 18.42
CA PHE A 533 -17.93 -2.82 19.33
C PHE A 533 -19.29 -2.59 18.69
N HIS A 534 -19.37 -2.66 17.36
CA HIS A 534 -20.58 -2.42 16.57
C HIS A 534 -21.36 -1.13 16.93
N ILE A 535 -20.68 -0.09 17.41
CA ILE A 535 -21.31 1.22 17.65
C ILE A 535 -21.74 1.82 16.31
N PRO A 536 -23.03 2.13 16.11
CA PRO A 536 -23.50 2.72 14.86
C PRO A 536 -22.82 4.06 14.55
N ASP A 537 -22.53 4.30 13.26
CA ASP A 537 -21.92 5.55 12.76
C ASP A 537 -20.55 5.90 13.37
N CYS A 538 -19.84 4.92 13.93
CA CYS A 538 -18.47 5.06 14.38
C CYS A 538 -17.48 5.09 13.21
N LEU A 539 -16.49 6.00 13.25
CA LEU A 539 -15.40 6.04 12.28
C LEU A 539 -14.16 5.35 12.83
N PHE A 540 -13.49 4.57 11.98
CA PHE A 540 -12.33 3.77 12.38
C PHE A 540 -11.01 4.48 12.07
N VAL A 541 -10.11 4.58 13.06
CA VAL A 541 -8.83 5.30 12.94
C VAL A 541 -7.65 4.39 13.25
N ASP A 542 -6.70 4.27 12.34
CA ASP A 542 -5.46 3.50 12.55
C ASP A 542 -4.31 4.20 11.81
N LYS A 543 -3.07 3.99 12.27
CA LYS A 543 -1.83 4.39 11.59
C LYS A 543 -1.55 3.52 10.35
N TRP A 544 -2.20 2.36 10.22
CA TRP A 544 -2.03 1.42 9.09
C TRP A 544 -3.37 1.14 8.38
N VAL A 545 -3.31 0.90 7.06
CA VAL A 545 -4.49 0.46 6.26
C VAL A 545 -4.73 -1.05 6.45
N GLU A 546 -3.65 -1.81 6.62
CA GLU A 546 -3.65 -3.18 7.08
C GLU A 546 -2.89 -3.16 8.42
N SER A 547 -3.61 -3.36 9.53
CA SER A 547 -2.98 -3.40 10.85
C SER A 547 -2.11 -4.66 10.98
N ARG A 548 -1.19 -4.70 11.94
CA ARG A 548 -0.42 -5.93 12.25
C ARG A 548 -1.33 -7.11 12.60
N TYR A 549 -2.54 -6.82 13.07
CA TYR A 549 -3.58 -7.78 13.41
C TYR A 549 -4.42 -8.20 12.20
N THR A 550 -4.08 -7.81 10.96
CA THR A 550 -4.86 -8.16 9.76
C THR A 550 -4.99 -9.68 9.58
N LYS A 551 -3.90 -10.42 9.83
CA LYS A 551 -3.91 -11.90 9.79
C LYS A 551 -4.83 -12.45 10.87
N GLU A 552 -4.64 -12.00 12.11
CA GLU A 552 -5.41 -12.44 13.29
C GLU A 552 -6.91 -12.09 13.17
N GLN A 553 -7.26 -10.89 12.70
CA GLN A 553 -8.65 -10.49 12.42
C GLN A 553 -9.30 -11.42 11.37
N MET A 554 -8.59 -11.70 10.27
CA MET A 554 -9.08 -12.62 9.24
C MET A 554 -9.23 -14.05 9.77
N GLU A 555 -8.32 -14.50 10.63
CA GLU A 555 -8.35 -15.84 11.23
C GLU A 555 -9.49 -15.99 12.26
N LEU A 556 -9.66 -14.99 13.14
CA LEU A 556 -10.62 -15.04 14.24
C LEU A 556 -12.03 -14.63 13.83
N SER A 557 -12.19 -13.77 12.82
CA SER A 557 -13.50 -13.20 12.44
C SER A 557 -13.87 -13.33 10.97
N GLY A 558 -12.94 -13.79 10.11
CA GLY A 558 -13.17 -13.90 8.67
C GLY A 558 -13.21 -12.57 7.91
N GLU A 559 -13.02 -11.45 8.62
CA GLU A 559 -13.07 -10.09 8.08
C GLU A 559 -11.91 -9.25 8.63
N ILE A 560 -11.58 -8.16 7.95
CA ILE A 560 -10.57 -7.20 8.38
C ILE A 560 -11.30 -5.89 8.62
N GLN A 561 -11.02 -5.24 9.75
CA GLN A 561 -11.64 -3.97 10.07
C GLN A 561 -11.27 -2.93 9.02
N ARG A 562 -12.29 -2.29 8.44
CA ARG A 562 -12.08 -1.20 7.51
C ARG A 562 -11.69 0.07 8.28
N ILE A 563 -10.61 0.72 7.85
CA ILE A 563 -10.14 2.00 8.40
C ILE A 563 -10.70 3.18 7.59
N ASP A 564 -11.25 4.18 8.27
CA ASP A 564 -11.81 5.40 7.66
C ASP A 564 -10.85 6.59 7.70
N ILE A 565 -10.00 6.68 8.73
CA ILE A 565 -9.03 7.77 8.92
C ILE A 565 -7.64 7.17 9.17
N LEU A 566 -6.69 7.45 8.28
CA LEU A 566 -5.30 7.03 8.44
C LEU A 566 -4.52 8.04 9.28
N ALA A 567 -4.35 7.77 10.57
CA ALA A 567 -3.66 8.65 11.51
C ALA A 567 -3.15 7.90 12.74
N ALA A 568 -2.07 8.39 13.34
CA ALA A 568 -1.65 7.91 14.65
C ALA A 568 -2.67 8.34 15.72
N GLY A 569 -3.03 7.43 16.64
CA GLY A 569 -4.03 7.68 17.68
C GLY A 569 -3.70 8.84 18.62
N ASN A 570 -2.42 9.21 18.75
CA ASN A 570 -1.94 10.35 19.54
C ASN A 570 -1.77 11.64 18.73
N ARG A 571 -2.15 11.65 17.45
CA ARG A 571 -2.11 12.84 16.59
C ARG A 571 -3.21 12.76 15.53
N LEU A 572 -4.43 13.06 15.96
CA LEU A 572 -5.64 12.93 15.17
C LEU A 572 -5.83 14.17 14.27
N PRO A 573 -6.06 13.98 12.95
CA PRO A 573 -6.32 15.05 12.00
C PRO A 573 -7.77 15.58 12.10
N LEU A 574 -8.25 15.74 13.33
CA LEU A 574 -9.62 16.13 13.68
C LEU A 574 -9.60 17.44 14.45
N ALA A 575 -10.63 18.26 14.25
CA ALA A 575 -10.73 19.57 14.89
C ALA A 575 -11.03 19.44 16.39
N ASN A 576 -10.68 20.49 17.16
CA ASN A 576 -10.98 20.55 18.58
C ASN A 576 -12.50 20.45 18.81
N GLY A 577 -12.93 19.61 19.75
CA GLY A 577 -14.34 19.47 20.10
C GLY A 577 -15.27 19.02 18.96
N SER A 578 -14.74 18.30 17.97
CA SER A 578 -15.49 17.85 16.79
C SER A 578 -16.24 16.53 16.98
N LEU A 579 -15.91 15.77 18.03
CA LEU A 579 -16.48 14.45 18.31
C LEU A 579 -17.33 14.45 19.59
N ASP A 580 -18.37 13.62 19.60
CA ASP A 580 -19.09 13.26 20.81
C ASP A 580 -18.29 12.31 21.69
N TYR A 581 -17.50 11.43 21.08
CA TYR A 581 -16.64 10.49 21.81
C TYR A 581 -15.40 10.04 21.06
N VAL A 582 -14.43 9.52 21.82
CA VAL A 582 -13.33 8.65 21.36
C VAL A 582 -13.46 7.31 22.10
N LEU A 583 -13.42 6.21 21.38
CA LEU A 583 -13.48 4.83 21.88
C LEU A 583 -12.15 4.12 21.60
N THR A 584 -11.59 3.42 22.58
CA THR A 584 -10.40 2.58 22.40
C THR A 584 -10.48 1.31 23.24
N SER A 585 -9.81 0.24 22.80
CA SER A 585 -9.67 -1.01 23.55
C SER A 585 -8.30 -1.64 23.30
N HIS A 586 -7.46 -1.71 24.34
CA HIS A 586 -6.07 -2.19 24.24
C HIS A 586 -5.23 -1.39 23.24
N VAL A 587 -5.15 -0.07 23.48
CA VAL A 587 -4.51 0.90 22.59
C VAL A 587 -3.65 1.90 23.36
N LEU A 588 -4.16 2.42 24.48
CA LEU A 588 -3.49 3.48 25.24
C LEU A 588 -2.12 3.06 25.79
N GLU A 589 -1.97 1.78 26.17
CA GLU A 589 -0.73 1.17 26.66
C GLU A 589 0.41 1.20 25.64
N HIS A 590 0.09 1.28 24.34
CA HIS A 590 1.06 1.35 23.25
C HIS A 590 1.62 2.75 23.01
N PHE A 591 1.09 3.78 23.70
CA PHE A 591 1.61 5.14 23.60
C PHE A 591 2.54 5.47 24.76
N HIS A 592 3.83 5.69 24.44
CA HIS A 592 4.84 6.09 25.41
C HIS A 592 4.46 7.39 26.16
N ASP A 593 3.98 8.42 25.43
CA ASP A 593 3.36 9.61 26.04
C ASP A 593 1.85 9.41 26.22
N THR A 594 1.50 8.68 27.28
CA THR A 594 0.11 8.38 27.65
C THR A 594 -0.69 9.66 27.97
N ILE A 595 -0.08 10.63 28.65
CA ILE A 595 -0.74 11.91 29.01
C ILE A 595 -1.00 12.74 27.76
N GLY A 596 -0.03 12.86 26.87
CA GLY A 596 -0.18 13.58 25.59
C GLY A 596 -1.27 12.96 24.72
N THR A 597 -1.34 11.62 24.68
CA THR A 597 -2.38 10.88 23.94
C THR A 597 -3.77 11.14 24.51
N LEU A 598 -3.93 11.03 25.83
CA LEU A 598 -5.20 11.37 26.49
C LEU A 598 -5.61 12.83 26.28
N LYS A 599 -4.65 13.76 26.30
CA LYS A 599 -4.89 15.19 25.98
C LYS A 599 -5.31 15.40 24.53
N GLU A 600 -4.78 14.61 23.60
CA GLU A 600 -5.20 14.64 22.20
C GLU A 600 -6.65 14.17 22.03
N TRP A 601 -7.04 13.09 22.71
CA TRP A 601 -8.42 12.62 22.72
C TRP A 601 -9.34 13.64 23.39
N TYR A 602 -8.90 14.20 24.53
CA TYR A 602 -9.59 15.29 25.19
C TYR A 602 -9.79 16.46 24.24
N ARG A 603 -8.77 16.85 23.47
CA ARG A 603 -8.83 17.97 22.51
C ARG A 603 -9.93 17.77 21.47
N VAL A 604 -10.03 16.60 20.85
CA VAL A 604 -10.99 16.33 19.76
C VAL A 604 -12.42 16.11 20.25
N VAL A 605 -12.61 15.72 21.51
CA VAL A 605 -13.94 15.52 22.10
C VAL A 605 -14.54 16.84 22.60
N ARG A 606 -15.82 17.06 22.32
CA ARG A 606 -16.55 18.29 22.70
C ARG A 606 -16.79 18.38 24.20
N ASP A 607 -17.16 19.56 24.67
CA ASP A 607 -17.65 19.74 26.03
C ASP A 607 -18.86 18.84 26.31
N GLY A 608 -18.81 18.09 27.40
CA GLY A 608 -19.78 17.05 27.77
C GLY A 608 -19.64 15.72 27.02
N GLY A 609 -18.73 15.61 26.05
CA GLY A 609 -18.43 14.37 25.32
C GLY A 609 -17.58 13.38 26.12
N LEU A 610 -17.32 12.20 25.56
CA LEU A 610 -16.77 11.06 26.30
C LEU A 610 -15.43 10.53 25.72
N ILE A 611 -14.50 10.14 26.59
CA ILE A 611 -13.38 9.28 26.23
C ILE A 611 -13.64 7.94 26.90
N PHE A 612 -13.90 6.91 26.09
CA PHE A 612 -14.14 5.54 26.52
C PHE A 612 -12.88 4.71 26.25
N THR A 613 -12.36 4.04 27.26
CA THR A 613 -11.16 3.21 27.11
C THR A 613 -11.31 1.89 27.85
N ILE A 614 -11.07 0.78 27.15
CA ILE A 614 -10.72 -0.51 27.76
C ILE A 614 -9.19 -0.61 27.76
N PHE A 615 -8.60 -0.87 28.92
CA PHE A 615 -7.16 -0.96 29.12
C PHE A 615 -6.80 -2.36 29.66
N PRO A 616 -5.69 -2.99 29.22
CA PRO A 616 -5.26 -4.30 29.72
C PRO A 616 -4.99 -4.26 31.23
N HIS A 617 -5.63 -5.14 31.98
CA HIS A 617 -5.38 -5.24 33.41
C HIS A 617 -4.16 -6.12 33.62
N LYS A 618 -3.08 -5.55 34.14
CA LYS A 618 -1.80 -6.23 34.36
C LYS A 618 -1.92 -7.64 34.94
N GLU A 619 -2.72 -7.83 36.00
CA GLU A 619 -2.84 -9.13 36.69
C GLU A 619 -3.61 -10.21 35.88
N ARG A 620 -4.24 -9.82 34.77
CA ARG A 620 -5.06 -10.66 33.89
C ARG A 620 -4.50 -10.77 32.47
N THR A 621 -3.37 -10.13 32.19
CA THR A 621 -2.66 -10.21 30.92
C THR A 621 -1.23 -10.73 31.10
N PHE A 622 -0.48 -10.84 30.01
CA PHE A 622 0.93 -11.22 30.03
C PHE A 622 1.84 -10.23 30.79
N ASP A 623 1.34 -9.03 31.11
CA ASP A 623 2.09 -8.03 31.90
C ASP A 623 2.16 -8.36 33.40
N LYS A 624 1.56 -9.46 33.86
CA LYS A 624 1.50 -9.86 35.27
C LYS A 624 2.85 -9.86 35.99
N VAL A 625 3.95 -10.11 35.29
CA VAL A 625 5.30 -10.14 35.88
C VAL A 625 6.02 -8.79 35.86
N ARG A 626 5.50 -7.80 35.13
CA ARG A 626 6.13 -6.48 34.97
C ARG A 626 5.81 -5.57 36.16
N PRO A 627 6.59 -4.53 36.44
CA PRO A 627 6.21 -3.51 37.43
C PRO A 627 5.06 -2.62 36.90
N ARG A 628 4.26 -2.06 37.81
CA ARG A 628 3.26 -1.02 37.48
C ARG A 628 3.95 0.28 37.07
N THR A 629 3.43 0.94 36.05
CA THR A 629 3.87 2.27 35.62
C THR A 629 3.29 3.33 36.55
N THR A 630 4.15 4.14 37.16
CA THR A 630 3.73 5.14 38.16
C THR A 630 3.28 6.46 37.54
N LEU A 631 2.46 7.24 38.24
CA LEU A 631 2.09 8.59 37.80
C LEU A 631 3.31 9.49 37.52
N ALA A 632 4.31 9.47 38.41
CA ALA A 632 5.53 10.26 38.27
C ALA A 632 6.29 9.93 36.98
N GLU A 633 6.34 8.65 36.61
CA GLU A 633 6.96 8.22 35.36
C GLU A 633 6.19 8.76 34.14
N LEU A 634 4.86 8.80 34.18
CA LEU A 634 4.05 9.36 33.10
C LEU A 634 4.25 10.88 32.95
N GLU A 635 4.34 11.59 34.07
CA GLU A 635 4.66 13.02 34.10
C GLU A 635 6.03 13.29 33.47
N GLU A 636 7.04 12.50 33.83
CA GLU A 636 8.39 12.60 33.28
C GLU A 636 8.40 12.34 31.76
N ARG A 637 7.76 11.24 31.31
CA ARG A 637 7.64 10.92 29.88
C ARG A 637 7.01 12.06 29.10
N HIS A 638 5.90 12.62 29.60
CA HIS A 638 5.20 13.74 28.97
C HIS A 638 6.03 15.03 28.94
N ALA A 639 6.71 15.36 30.05
CA ALA A 639 7.54 16.55 30.15
C ALA A 639 8.80 16.48 29.26
N SER A 640 9.38 15.29 29.11
CA SER A 640 10.62 15.10 28.35
C SER A 640 10.45 15.24 26.83
N GLY A 641 9.24 15.02 26.30
CA GLY A 641 8.99 14.95 24.86
C GLY A 641 9.67 13.77 24.15
N THR A 642 10.25 12.83 24.89
CA THR A 642 10.92 11.64 24.33
C THR A 642 9.87 10.64 23.84
N LEU A 643 10.02 10.18 22.61
CA LEU A 643 9.12 9.21 21.98
C LEU A 643 9.84 7.87 21.78
N ASP A 644 9.23 6.79 22.28
CA ASP A 644 9.57 5.42 21.92
C ASP A 644 8.52 4.91 20.93
N ALA A 645 8.96 4.63 19.71
CA ALA A 645 8.09 4.19 18.61
C ALA A 645 7.88 2.67 18.59
N SER A 646 8.42 1.92 19.55
CA SER A 646 8.19 0.48 19.64
C SER A 646 6.75 0.16 20.03
N ASP A 647 6.22 -0.91 19.46
CA ASP A 647 4.81 -1.30 19.54
C ASP A 647 4.52 -2.20 20.75
N ARG A 648 5.25 -1.98 21.85
CA ARG A 648 5.14 -2.70 23.14
C ARG A 648 4.14 -2.01 24.07
N HIS A 649 3.75 -2.67 25.15
CA HIS A 649 3.06 -2.01 26.26
C HIS A 649 4.07 -1.14 27.02
N HIS A 650 4.01 0.18 26.86
CA HIS A 650 4.83 1.14 27.62
C HIS A 650 4.25 1.43 29.00
N THR A 651 2.93 1.28 29.14
CA THR A 651 2.20 1.55 30.37
C THR A 651 1.54 0.27 30.86
N VAL A 652 1.79 -0.07 32.13
CA VAL A 652 1.29 -1.29 32.77
C VAL A 652 0.51 -0.91 34.01
N TRP A 653 -0.78 -1.21 34.04
CA TRP A 653 -1.69 -0.71 35.07
C TRP A 653 -2.61 -1.77 35.66
N ILE A 654 -3.06 -1.48 36.88
CA ILE A 654 -4.34 -1.94 37.43
C ILE A 654 -5.35 -0.79 37.39
N THR A 655 -6.62 -1.05 37.68
CA THR A 655 -7.70 -0.06 37.59
C THR A 655 -7.42 1.22 38.39
N GLU A 656 -6.84 1.10 39.58
CA GLU A 656 -6.53 2.23 40.46
C GLU A 656 -5.53 3.23 39.86
N ASP A 657 -4.59 2.75 39.03
CA ASP A 657 -3.58 3.61 38.38
C ASP A 657 -4.23 4.60 37.41
N ALA A 658 -5.20 4.12 36.61
CA ALA A 658 -5.94 4.97 35.69
C ALA A 658 -6.81 5.98 36.44
N VAL A 659 -7.44 5.57 37.55
CA VAL A 659 -8.22 6.46 38.41
C VAL A 659 -7.33 7.55 39.01
N GLU A 660 -6.12 7.21 39.46
CA GLU A 660 -5.13 8.15 39.97
C GLU A 660 -4.74 9.18 38.91
N LEU A 661 -4.41 8.72 37.69
CA LEU A 661 -4.06 9.61 36.58
C LEU A 661 -5.19 10.58 36.22
N VAL A 662 -6.42 10.08 36.06
CA VAL A 662 -7.57 10.92 35.67
C VAL A 662 -7.87 11.98 36.74
N ARG A 663 -7.75 11.62 38.03
CA ARG A 663 -7.87 12.58 39.14
C ARG A 663 -6.75 13.62 39.12
N HIS A 664 -5.51 13.19 38.88
CA HIS A 664 -4.38 14.09 38.76
C HIS A 664 -4.55 15.11 37.63
N LEU A 665 -5.10 14.69 36.48
CA LEU A 665 -5.43 15.58 35.36
C LEU A 665 -6.60 16.54 35.66
N GLY A 666 -7.30 16.37 36.79
CA GLY A 666 -8.45 17.16 37.16
C GLY A 666 -9.67 16.91 36.28
N TRP A 667 -9.76 15.73 35.64
CA TRP A 667 -10.84 15.39 34.73
C TRP A 667 -11.91 14.55 35.41
N LYS A 668 -13.13 14.60 34.86
CA LYS A 668 -14.29 13.95 35.44
C LYS A 668 -14.40 12.51 34.96
N LEU A 669 -14.20 11.58 35.87
CA LEU A 669 -14.43 10.15 35.65
C LEU A 669 -15.89 9.82 35.95
N ILE A 670 -16.62 9.25 34.98
CA ILE A 670 -18.07 8.98 35.11
C ILE A 670 -18.42 7.50 35.24
N GLU A 671 -17.57 6.61 34.73
CA GLU A 671 -17.75 5.15 34.82
C GLU A 671 -16.39 4.48 34.98
N VAL A 672 -16.36 3.42 35.79
CA VAL A 672 -15.20 2.53 35.96
C VAL A 672 -15.73 1.12 36.13
N MET A 673 -15.22 0.18 35.34
CA MET A 673 -15.45 -1.25 35.52
C MET A 673 -14.10 -1.92 35.70
N ASP A 674 -13.86 -2.51 36.87
CA ASP A 674 -12.62 -3.23 37.12
C ASP A 674 -12.46 -4.39 36.14
N VAL A 675 -13.53 -5.11 35.82
CA VAL A 675 -13.54 -6.11 34.74
C VAL A 675 -14.33 -5.56 33.56
N ASP A 676 -13.72 -5.47 32.38
CA ASP A 676 -14.41 -5.02 31.17
C ASP A 676 -15.50 -6.01 30.73
N ASP A 677 -16.50 -5.51 30.00
CA ASP A 677 -17.67 -6.29 29.56
C ASP A 677 -17.51 -6.92 28.16
N LYS A 678 -16.28 -6.98 27.61
CA LYS A 678 -15.99 -7.66 26.35
C LYS A 678 -15.18 -8.93 26.58
N VAL A 679 -13.87 -8.79 26.81
CA VAL A 679 -12.93 -9.92 26.92
C VAL A 679 -12.75 -10.33 28.39
N GLY A 680 -12.92 -9.38 29.32
CA GLY A 680 -12.76 -9.60 30.76
C GLY A 680 -11.31 -9.64 31.26
N ASN A 681 -10.33 -9.41 30.37
CA ASN A 681 -8.91 -9.34 30.70
C ASN A 681 -8.42 -7.92 31.02
N GLY A 682 -9.26 -6.92 30.79
CA GLY A 682 -9.01 -5.50 30.98
C GLY A 682 -9.93 -4.86 32.00
N PHE A 683 -9.81 -3.54 32.11
CA PHE A 683 -10.71 -2.69 32.88
C PHE A 683 -11.17 -1.53 32.01
N THR A 684 -12.39 -1.03 32.25
CA THR A 684 -12.95 0.10 31.51
C THR A 684 -12.93 1.36 32.37
N PHE A 685 -12.56 2.50 31.80
CA PHE A 685 -12.75 3.80 32.42
C PHE A 685 -13.29 4.81 31.40
N VAL A 686 -14.23 5.65 31.83
CA VAL A 686 -14.87 6.65 30.96
C VAL A 686 -14.74 8.04 31.55
N ILE A 687 -14.14 8.94 30.77
CA ILE A 687 -13.93 10.33 31.14
C ILE A 687 -14.98 11.18 30.42
N GLN A 688 -15.67 12.05 31.16
CA GLN A 688 -16.45 13.13 30.56
C GLN A 688 -15.56 14.37 30.41
N VAL A 689 -15.49 14.89 29.18
CA VAL A 689 -14.73 16.09 28.86
C VAL A 689 -15.46 17.32 29.37
N GLU A 690 -14.78 18.15 30.17
CA GLU A 690 -15.29 19.43 30.67
C GLU A 690 -14.36 20.56 30.17
N LYS A 691 -14.80 21.29 29.14
CA LYS A 691 -14.05 22.44 28.62
C LYS A 691 -14.35 23.65 29.48
N ALA A 692 -13.32 24.42 29.83
CA ALA A 692 -13.54 25.73 30.44
C ALA A 692 -14.43 26.56 29.51
N ARG A 693 -15.55 27.08 30.02
CA ARG A 693 -16.36 28.05 29.27
C ARG A 693 -15.47 29.26 28.98
N ALA A 694 -15.29 29.59 27.71
CA ALA A 694 -14.70 30.87 27.33
C ALA A 694 -15.56 31.96 27.99
N ALA A 695 -14.94 32.73 28.89
CA ALA A 695 -15.58 33.85 29.57
C ALA A 695 -15.83 35.02 28.61
#